data_AF-A0A3B9PAM7-F1
#
_entry.id   AF-A0A3B9PAM7-F1
#
_cell.length_a   1.000
_cell.length_b   1.000
_cell.length_c   1.000
_cell.angle_alpha   90.00
_cell.angle_beta   90.00
_cell.angle_gamma   90.00
#
_symmetry.space_group_name_H-M   'P 1'
#
loop_
_entity.id
_entity.type
_entity.pdbx_description
1 polymer ?
#
loop_
_entity_poly.entity_id
_entity_poly.type
_entity_poly.pdbx_seq_one_letter_code
_entity_poly.pdbx_strand_id
1 'polypeptide(L)'
;MSKQGFEFEELEVAQFGMAFNGLNRDLMTAEDAEAWQPVIQAMSQFLDVLDQKLISNQAKIAEDHGDSSRAFSILLTLIAVGTQYRLEQFKPKDDAGRERRRIIVEEYIPQTGALRGKAIDLAKKYLAAPVFDSLRDAINYEILPLLDSMDYQKDPDRWMPFRVVQIANIYERLYGFRLRSADPLLVGDDQKPGLLRAIYDRKYLRFGTSGVRGRWAADFTERRAKQVVQAVCDFLNDIDVPDFVGAENLSGKKIVIGYDTRRNADRVAEWTASVCLANGFEVAFANRDTPTPALVYYLTDYLPAEDVAGLLICTASHNPPEWQGIKFNPRLGYPAPSNVTDYLAFHINELQLLDAGARTTDVEEARLSGRLKGFDPLDDYVNWIKDNGNGNARIPVDFDRIRDFFSDKMLVIDEFHGSGRGYMTRLAGEAGVRYTVIHAQRDPELTGLAYANPEEPFINPLKDKVAETGAHLGLGMDTDADRFGVVDKGGVYFRPNQILPMLVRYLGVERGLTGRVIATQTGSPLIEVLAGMIPNNQENEPVEGALPAYVSHPFYKIRIGNREDRVLEHAFLVPVGIKYIEEIRRVNRAYQGEKTLPEDWRDRILIGGEESSGLTTRGHVTDKDGPWANLLVMDMLAYFGTREENPLRTIAEIWEDTVRMEGLWESFGSSPDDVTSNTGRTDVDAPLEAKEAFINYYLDLPQNEADPRVAGMELAFLGGIRYDVAEMLLRDEDGDERYQLRVRASGTEPINRVYVESKDPQQGKVIMQETLGVLEDLTIEEIRKAYSVWRLVDMLSQTRFTQKTLNAVLETIKDHGWEMAEVTAKLVQTMGILEARNRKIAARWLEALQQ
;
A
#
# COMPACT_ATOMS: atom_id res chain seq x y z
N MET A 1 -17.80 28.12 -8.66
CA MET A 1 -19.10 28.03 -9.36
C MET A 1 -19.59 26.61 -9.10
N SER A 2 -20.71 26.36 -8.43
CA SER A 2 -22.04 26.80 -8.87
C SER A 2 -22.89 27.46 -7.76
N LYS A 3 -23.38 28.66 -8.09
CA LYS A 3 -24.66 29.22 -7.61
C LYS A 3 -25.78 28.67 -8.52
N GLN A 4 -25.86 27.35 -8.69
CA GLN A 4 -26.98 26.74 -9.39
C GLN A 4 -27.90 26.16 -8.33
N GLY A 5 -29.01 26.86 -8.06
CA GLY A 5 -30.16 26.20 -7.48
C GLY A 5 -30.60 25.16 -8.50
N PHE A 6 -30.24 23.89 -8.28
CA PHE A 6 -30.84 22.81 -9.03
C PHE A 6 -32.32 22.81 -8.69
N GLU A 7 -33.18 23.04 -9.69
CA GLU A 7 -34.58 22.62 -9.57
C GLU A 7 -34.59 21.09 -9.64
N PHE A 8 -34.35 20.44 -8.50
CA PHE A 8 -34.15 18.99 -8.43
C PHE A 8 -35.31 18.19 -9.04
N GLU A 9 -36.53 18.73 -8.98
CA GLU A 9 -37.72 18.11 -9.59
C GLU A 9 -37.62 18.01 -11.12
N GLU A 10 -36.92 18.95 -11.77
CA GLU A 10 -36.70 18.97 -13.22
C GLU A 10 -35.46 18.15 -13.66
N LEU A 11 -34.69 17.63 -12.71
CA LEU A 11 -33.42 16.94 -13.01
C LEU A 11 -33.65 15.62 -13.76
N GLU A 12 -33.13 15.49 -14.98
CA GLU A 12 -33.22 14.26 -15.75
C GLU A 12 -32.15 13.23 -15.31
N VAL A 13 -32.43 11.94 -15.50
CA VAL A 13 -31.54 10.85 -15.02
C VAL A 13 -30.12 10.96 -15.60
N ALA A 14 -30.00 11.38 -16.86
CA ALA A 14 -28.71 11.62 -17.51
C ALA A 14 -27.88 12.73 -16.84
N GLN A 15 -28.51 13.63 -16.07
CA GLN A 15 -27.86 14.74 -15.38
C GLN A 15 -27.42 14.37 -13.95
N PHE A 16 -27.77 13.19 -13.44
CA PHE A 16 -27.47 12.79 -12.05
C PHE A 16 -25.99 12.80 -11.71
N GLY A 17 -25.12 12.36 -12.63
CA GLY A 17 -23.67 12.39 -12.42
C GLY A 17 -23.14 13.81 -12.24
N MET A 18 -23.60 14.76 -13.07
CA MET A 18 -23.20 16.16 -12.98
C MET A 18 -23.70 16.83 -11.70
N ALA A 19 -24.98 16.64 -11.37
CA ALA A 19 -25.57 17.19 -10.15
C ALA A 19 -24.88 16.64 -8.90
N PHE A 20 -24.66 15.33 -8.82
CA PHE A 20 -23.97 14.71 -7.71
C PHE A 20 -22.54 15.23 -7.56
N ASN A 21 -21.75 15.28 -8.66
CA ASN A 21 -20.37 15.77 -8.58
C ASN A 21 -20.31 17.21 -8.05
N GLY A 22 -21.21 18.10 -8.51
CA GLY A 22 -21.32 19.46 -8.00
C GLY A 22 -21.56 19.50 -6.49
N LEU A 23 -22.59 18.80 -6.01
CA LEU A 23 -22.93 18.73 -4.58
C LEU A 23 -21.81 18.09 -3.75
N ASN A 24 -21.18 17.04 -4.26
CA ASN A 24 -20.12 16.33 -3.55
C ASN A 24 -18.85 17.20 -3.44
N ARG A 25 -18.56 18.02 -4.46
CA ARG A 25 -17.47 19.01 -4.43
C ARG A 25 -17.75 20.16 -3.47
N ASP A 26 -18.99 20.66 -3.43
CA ASP A 26 -19.41 21.65 -2.43
C ASP A 26 -19.26 21.08 -1.01
N LEU A 27 -19.62 19.81 -0.81
CA LEU A 27 -19.46 19.13 0.50
C LEU A 27 -17.98 18.93 0.86
N MET A 28 -17.15 18.58 -0.12
CA MET A 28 -15.71 18.41 0.05
C MET A 28 -15.03 19.71 0.50
N THR A 29 -15.47 20.85 -0.02
CA THR A 29 -14.87 22.18 0.23
C THR A 29 -15.48 22.92 1.42
N ALA A 30 -16.63 22.50 1.95
CA ALA A 30 -17.32 23.18 3.05
C ALA A 30 -16.53 23.18 4.38
N GLU A 31 -16.16 24.36 4.90
CA GLU A 31 -15.28 24.49 6.08
C GLU A 31 -16.02 24.63 7.43
N ASP A 32 -17.28 25.08 7.41
CA ASP A 32 -18.10 25.42 8.57
C ASP A 32 -19.59 25.07 8.38
N ALA A 33 -20.37 25.28 9.45
CA ALA A 33 -21.78 24.95 9.51
C ALA A 33 -22.63 25.68 8.46
N GLU A 34 -22.33 26.95 8.18
CA GLU A 34 -23.05 27.74 7.19
C GLU A 34 -22.81 27.18 5.78
N ALA A 35 -21.61 26.65 5.52
CA ALA A 35 -21.26 26.03 4.25
C ALA A 35 -21.81 24.60 4.09
N TRP A 36 -21.68 23.72 5.10
CA TRP A 36 -22.06 22.30 4.91
C TRP A 36 -23.56 22.03 5.10
N GLN A 37 -24.28 22.80 5.94
CA GLN A 37 -25.70 22.51 6.20
C GLN A 37 -26.57 22.59 4.93
N PRO A 38 -26.48 23.64 4.09
CA PRO A 38 -27.26 23.71 2.85
C PRO A 38 -26.90 22.60 1.87
N VAL A 39 -25.62 22.22 1.81
CA VAL A 39 -25.16 21.15 0.90
C VAL A 39 -25.64 19.78 1.36
N ILE A 40 -25.63 19.49 2.67
CA ILE A 40 -26.20 18.25 3.22
C ILE A 40 -27.69 18.17 2.92
N GLN A 41 -28.43 19.27 3.06
CA GLN A 41 -29.85 19.32 2.72
C GLN A 41 -30.08 19.09 1.22
N ALA A 42 -29.31 19.76 0.36
CA ALA A 42 -29.40 19.61 -1.09
C ALA A 42 -29.04 18.19 -1.54
N MET A 43 -28.00 17.57 -0.96
CA MET A 43 -27.65 16.17 -1.21
C MET A 43 -28.76 15.22 -0.76
N SER A 44 -29.40 15.48 0.39
CA SER A 44 -30.55 14.69 0.84
C SER A 44 -31.74 14.79 -0.13
N GLN A 45 -32.07 15.99 -0.63
CA GLN A 45 -33.11 16.18 -1.65
C GLN A 45 -32.76 15.51 -2.97
N PHE A 46 -31.51 15.60 -3.41
CA PHE A 46 -31.01 14.88 -4.58
C PHE A 46 -31.21 13.37 -4.44
N LEU A 47 -30.95 12.79 -3.26
CA LEU A 47 -31.22 11.36 -3.00
C LEU A 47 -32.71 11.01 -3.11
N ASP A 48 -33.63 11.89 -2.72
CA ASP A 48 -35.08 11.66 -2.89
C ASP A 48 -35.46 11.63 -4.38
N VAL A 49 -34.89 12.52 -5.19
CA VAL A 49 -35.11 12.54 -6.64
C VAL A 49 -34.49 11.33 -7.32
N LEU A 50 -33.27 10.95 -6.93
CA LEU A 50 -32.60 9.73 -7.39
C LEU A 50 -33.48 8.50 -7.11
N ASP A 51 -34.06 8.43 -5.91
CA ASP A 51 -34.97 7.36 -5.55
C ASP A 51 -36.23 7.37 -6.42
N GLN A 52 -36.93 8.50 -6.49
CA GLN A 52 -38.18 8.64 -7.22
C GLN A 52 -38.05 8.32 -8.71
N LYS A 53 -37.02 8.86 -9.38
CA LYS A 53 -36.89 8.78 -10.85
C LYS A 53 -36.23 7.49 -11.33
N LEU A 54 -35.48 6.81 -10.47
CA LEU A 54 -34.69 5.63 -10.85
C LEU A 54 -34.81 4.44 -9.87
N ILE A 55 -34.43 4.58 -8.59
CA ILE A 55 -34.32 3.42 -7.68
C ILE A 55 -35.68 2.78 -7.40
N SER A 56 -36.74 3.59 -7.25
CA SER A 56 -38.12 3.10 -7.09
C SER A 56 -38.70 2.50 -8.37
N ASN A 57 -38.12 2.80 -9.54
CA ASN A 57 -38.52 2.22 -10.81
C ASN A 57 -37.67 0.98 -11.12
N GLN A 58 -38.07 -0.14 -10.53
CA GLN A 58 -37.33 -1.40 -10.61
C GLN A 58 -37.10 -1.91 -12.05
N ALA A 59 -37.97 -1.57 -13.00
CA ALA A 59 -37.78 -1.92 -14.41
C ALA A 59 -36.59 -1.17 -15.02
N LYS A 60 -36.43 0.12 -14.71
CA LYS A 60 -35.29 0.92 -15.18
C LYS A 60 -33.94 0.40 -14.68
N ILE A 61 -33.90 -0.15 -13.46
CA ILE A 61 -32.68 -0.74 -12.91
C ILE A 61 -32.14 -1.85 -13.83
N ALA A 62 -33.05 -2.63 -14.43
CA ALA A 62 -32.74 -3.75 -15.29
C ALA A 62 -32.48 -3.35 -16.76
N GLU A 63 -33.20 -2.34 -17.26
CA GLU A 63 -33.17 -1.98 -18.69
C GLU A 63 -32.01 -1.01 -19.03
N ASP A 64 -31.72 -0.05 -18.16
CA ASP A 64 -30.70 0.98 -18.37
C ASP A 64 -29.47 0.75 -17.49
N HIS A 65 -28.59 -0.16 -17.93
CA HIS A 65 -27.37 -0.49 -17.18
C HIS A 65 -26.47 0.75 -16.95
N GLY A 66 -26.48 1.73 -17.85
CA GLY A 66 -25.62 2.91 -17.77
C GLY A 66 -26.02 3.84 -16.63
N ASP A 67 -27.30 4.19 -16.59
CA ASP A 67 -27.87 5.06 -15.56
C ASP A 67 -28.02 4.33 -14.21
N SER A 68 -28.43 3.06 -14.25
CA SER A 68 -28.59 2.18 -13.09
C SER A 68 -27.26 1.99 -12.34
N SER A 69 -26.19 1.61 -13.06
CA SER A 69 -24.85 1.47 -12.46
C SER A 69 -24.30 2.79 -11.92
N ARG A 70 -24.57 3.92 -12.60
CA ARG A 70 -24.16 5.26 -12.15
C ARG A 70 -24.83 5.63 -10.84
N ALA A 71 -26.12 5.39 -10.72
CA ALA A 71 -26.86 5.65 -9.48
C ALA A 71 -26.34 4.81 -8.32
N PHE A 72 -26.08 3.52 -8.54
CA PHE A 72 -25.50 2.68 -7.48
C PHE A 72 -24.09 3.15 -7.09
N SER A 73 -23.27 3.56 -8.07
CA SER A 73 -21.93 4.12 -7.81
C SER A 73 -21.98 5.46 -7.06
N ILE A 74 -22.96 6.32 -7.35
CA ILE A 74 -23.26 7.56 -6.60
C ILE A 74 -23.53 7.23 -5.12
N LEU A 75 -24.40 6.24 -4.85
CA LEU A 75 -24.71 5.83 -3.48
C LEU A 75 -23.47 5.33 -2.75
N LEU A 76 -22.70 4.41 -3.36
CA LEU A 76 -21.48 3.89 -2.75
C LEU A 76 -20.42 4.99 -2.54
N THR A 77 -20.29 5.93 -3.48
CA THR A 77 -19.41 7.10 -3.32
C THR A 77 -19.82 7.91 -2.10
N LEU A 78 -21.11 8.25 -1.96
CA LEU A 78 -21.60 9.03 -0.83
C LEU A 78 -21.43 8.30 0.51
N ILE A 79 -21.62 6.97 0.52
CA ILE A 79 -21.37 6.14 1.71
C ILE A 79 -19.90 6.22 2.14
N ALA A 80 -18.98 6.16 1.17
CA ALA A 80 -17.55 6.17 1.43
C ALA A 80 -17.00 7.56 1.81
N VAL A 81 -17.35 8.61 1.06
CA VAL A 81 -16.71 9.93 1.22
C VAL A 81 -17.64 11.04 1.71
N GLY A 82 -18.94 10.76 1.94
CA GLY A 82 -19.91 11.78 2.37
C GLY A 82 -19.58 12.48 3.68
N THR A 83 -18.94 11.77 4.62
CA THR A 83 -18.23 12.41 5.73
C THR A 83 -16.77 12.60 5.31
N GLN A 84 -16.31 13.85 5.22
CA GLN A 84 -15.02 14.22 4.64
C GLN A 84 -13.86 13.94 5.59
N TYR A 85 -12.86 13.20 5.10
CA TYR A 85 -11.74 12.75 5.92
C TYR A 85 -10.94 13.90 6.55
N ARG A 86 -10.77 15.02 5.85
CA ARG A 86 -10.08 16.21 6.39
C ARG A 86 -10.72 16.76 7.66
N LEU A 87 -12.05 16.68 7.78
CA LEU A 87 -12.80 17.10 8.97
C LEU A 87 -12.78 16.02 10.04
N GLU A 88 -12.92 14.74 9.64
CA GLU A 88 -12.76 13.59 10.55
C GLU A 88 -11.43 13.61 11.31
N GLN A 89 -10.34 13.94 10.62
CA GLN A 89 -8.99 14.00 11.17
C GLN A 89 -8.60 15.37 11.74
N PHE A 90 -9.49 16.36 11.73
CA PHE A 90 -9.16 17.73 12.16
C PHE A 90 -8.64 17.74 13.61
N LYS A 91 -7.40 18.21 13.82
CA LYS A 91 -6.76 18.32 15.13
C LYS A 91 -6.69 19.80 15.55
N PRO A 92 -7.29 20.19 16.69
CA PRO A 92 -7.27 21.57 17.16
C PRO A 92 -5.87 21.98 17.62
N LYS A 93 -5.44 23.21 17.30
CA LYS A 93 -4.15 23.78 17.73
C LYS A 93 -4.30 24.86 18.81
N ASP A 94 -5.49 25.41 18.96
CA ASP A 94 -5.84 26.52 19.85
C ASP A 94 -7.30 26.38 20.34
N ASP A 95 -7.79 27.34 21.14
CA ASP A 95 -9.17 27.34 21.65
C ASP A 95 -10.22 27.41 20.55
N ALA A 96 -9.99 28.22 19.52
CA ALA A 96 -10.89 28.31 18.37
C ALA A 96 -10.98 26.98 17.62
N GLY A 97 -9.85 26.29 17.46
CA GLY A 97 -9.78 24.95 16.93
C GLY A 97 -10.53 23.95 17.81
N ARG A 98 -10.43 24.04 19.15
CA ARG A 98 -11.17 23.14 20.05
C ARG A 98 -12.68 23.30 19.88
N GLU A 99 -13.15 24.53 19.79
CA GLU A 99 -14.56 24.83 19.48
C GLU A 99 -14.96 24.27 18.11
N ARG A 100 -14.13 24.49 17.08
CA ARG A 100 -14.36 23.92 15.75
C ARG A 100 -14.43 22.40 15.76
N ARG A 101 -13.54 21.73 16.50
CA ARG A 101 -13.56 20.27 16.66
C ARG A 101 -14.85 19.82 17.35
N ARG A 102 -15.33 20.56 18.35
CA ARG A 102 -16.62 20.29 19.01
C ARG A 102 -17.76 20.34 17.99
N ILE A 103 -17.87 21.41 17.21
CA ILE A 103 -18.89 21.56 16.15
C ILE A 103 -18.80 20.40 15.14
N ILE A 104 -17.60 20.02 14.72
CA ILE A 104 -17.42 18.89 13.79
C ILE A 104 -17.99 17.58 14.39
N VAL A 105 -17.70 17.31 15.67
CA VAL A 105 -18.11 16.06 16.33
C VAL A 105 -19.60 16.06 16.68
N GLU A 106 -20.13 17.19 17.14
CA GLU A 106 -21.52 17.28 17.63
C GLU A 106 -22.54 17.54 16.50
N GLU A 107 -22.13 18.19 15.41
CA GLU A 107 -23.03 18.55 14.31
C GLU A 107 -22.67 17.85 12.99
N TYR A 108 -21.46 18.07 12.47
CA TYR A 108 -21.09 17.63 11.13
C TYR A 108 -21.08 16.11 10.96
N ILE A 109 -20.40 15.39 11.87
CA ILE A 109 -20.29 13.93 11.81
C ILE A 109 -21.67 13.26 11.91
N PRO A 110 -22.55 13.63 12.87
CA PRO A 110 -23.91 13.08 12.92
C PRO A 110 -24.76 13.40 11.68
N GLN A 111 -24.73 14.64 11.17
CA GLN A 111 -25.54 15.04 10.01
C GLN A 111 -25.09 14.32 8.72
N THR A 112 -23.79 14.27 8.46
CA THR A 112 -23.25 13.50 7.31
C THR A 112 -23.39 12.00 7.51
N GLY A 113 -23.35 11.51 8.76
CA GLY A 113 -23.69 10.13 9.12
C GLY A 113 -25.14 9.77 8.78
N ALA A 114 -26.10 10.65 9.04
CA ALA A 114 -27.50 10.46 8.65
C ALA A 114 -27.68 10.47 7.13
N LEU A 115 -26.97 11.37 6.42
CA LEU A 115 -26.93 11.39 4.96
C LEU A 115 -26.39 10.06 4.39
N ARG A 116 -25.33 9.50 4.99
CA ARG A 116 -24.83 8.17 4.66
C ARG A 116 -25.84 7.07 4.94
N GLY A 117 -26.53 7.11 6.07
CA GLY A 117 -27.61 6.16 6.40
C GLY A 117 -28.68 6.12 5.31
N LYS A 118 -29.12 7.29 4.85
CA LYS A 118 -30.07 7.39 3.71
C LYS A 118 -29.51 6.76 2.43
N ALA A 119 -28.24 6.99 2.11
CA ALA A 119 -27.59 6.37 0.95
C ALA A 119 -27.47 4.84 1.09
N ILE A 120 -27.18 4.34 2.30
CA ILE A 120 -27.17 2.89 2.61
C ILE A 120 -28.56 2.30 2.34
N ASP A 121 -29.63 2.90 2.87
CA ASP A 121 -30.98 2.40 2.69
C ASP A 121 -31.40 2.37 1.22
N LEU A 122 -31.03 3.39 0.45
CA LEU A 122 -31.25 3.43 -0.99
C LEU A 122 -30.42 2.38 -1.74
N ALA A 123 -29.19 2.10 -1.32
CA ALA A 123 -28.37 1.05 -1.90
C ALA A 123 -28.99 -0.34 -1.65
N LYS A 124 -29.53 -0.56 -0.45
CA LYS A 124 -30.28 -1.79 -0.13
C LYS A 124 -31.55 -1.90 -0.97
N LYS A 125 -32.30 -0.80 -1.12
CA LYS A 125 -33.51 -0.74 -1.97
C LYS A 125 -33.20 -1.02 -3.44
N TYR A 126 -32.11 -0.48 -3.97
CA TYR A 126 -31.62 -0.78 -5.31
C TYR A 126 -31.32 -2.26 -5.49
N LEU A 127 -30.56 -2.85 -4.54
CA LEU A 127 -30.22 -4.27 -4.57
C LEU A 127 -31.45 -5.17 -4.36
N ALA A 128 -32.55 -4.64 -3.78
CA ALA A 128 -33.84 -5.32 -3.64
C ALA A 128 -34.65 -5.43 -4.95
N ALA A 129 -34.19 -4.85 -6.06
CA ALA A 129 -34.87 -4.95 -7.34
C ALA A 129 -34.93 -6.40 -7.87
N PRO A 130 -35.99 -6.79 -8.63
CA PRO A 130 -36.19 -8.16 -9.10
C PRO A 130 -35.08 -8.70 -10.01
N VAL A 131 -34.38 -7.84 -10.74
CA VAL A 131 -33.23 -8.24 -11.57
C VAL A 131 -32.14 -8.95 -10.75
N PHE A 132 -32.07 -8.69 -9.44
CA PHE A 132 -31.12 -9.32 -8.52
C PHE A 132 -31.66 -10.58 -7.84
N ASP A 133 -32.86 -11.07 -8.17
CA ASP A 133 -33.49 -12.19 -7.45
C ASP A 133 -32.66 -13.48 -7.53
N SER A 134 -32.00 -13.73 -8.66
CA SER A 134 -31.06 -14.86 -8.81
C SER A 134 -29.83 -14.78 -7.89
N LEU A 135 -29.56 -13.61 -7.31
CA LEU A 135 -28.43 -13.34 -6.41
C LEU A 135 -28.89 -12.92 -5.00
N ARG A 136 -30.19 -13.03 -4.70
CA ARG A 136 -30.80 -12.50 -3.46
C ARG A 136 -30.08 -12.94 -2.21
N ASP A 137 -29.81 -14.24 -2.08
CA ASP A 137 -29.12 -14.79 -0.91
C ASP A 137 -27.69 -14.26 -0.82
N ALA A 138 -26.95 -14.22 -1.94
CA ALA A 138 -25.59 -13.70 -1.96
C ALA A 138 -25.52 -12.22 -1.57
N ILE A 139 -26.48 -11.41 -2.03
CA ILE A 139 -26.60 -10.02 -1.60
C ILE A 139 -26.87 -9.93 -0.10
N ASN A 140 -27.84 -10.70 0.41
CA ASN A 140 -28.25 -10.66 1.82
C ASN A 140 -27.11 -11.04 2.77
N TYR A 141 -26.33 -12.07 2.42
CA TYR A 141 -25.28 -12.59 3.29
C TYR A 141 -23.91 -11.93 3.07
N GLU A 142 -23.60 -11.40 1.89
CA GLU A 142 -22.24 -10.92 1.58
C GLU A 142 -22.15 -9.43 1.24
N ILE A 143 -23.25 -8.75 0.89
CA ILE A 143 -23.24 -7.32 0.52
C ILE A 143 -23.91 -6.46 1.58
N LEU A 144 -25.10 -6.84 2.07
CA LEU A 144 -25.81 -6.06 3.08
C LEU A 144 -25.01 -5.86 4.37
N PRO A 145 -24.27 -6.88 4.89
CA PRO A 145 -23.42 -6.67 6.07
C PRO A 145 -22.29 -5.66 5.83
N LEU A 146 -21.74 -5.59 4.62
CA LEU A 146 -20.71 -4.60 4.26
C LEU A 146 -21.31 -3.19 4.16
N LEU A 147 -22.56 -3.06 3.70
CA LEU A 147 -23.27 -1.79 3.75
C LEU A 147 -23.55 -1.36 5.19
N ASP A 148 -23.98 -2.29 6.04
CA ASP A 148 -24.27 -2.05 7.45
C ASP A 148 -23.03 -1.68 8.27
N SER A 149 -21.86 -2.23 7.94
CA SER A 149 -20.60 -1.89 8.63
C SER A 149 -20.12 -0.45 8.36
N MET A 150 -20.73 0.25 7.42
CA MET A 150 -20.46 1.66 7.11
C MET A 150 -21.51 2.62 7.70
N ASP A 151 -22.51 2.11 8.41
CA ASP A 151 -23.45 2.92 9.18
C ASP A 151 -22.75 3.48 10.43
N TYR A 152 -22.70 4.81 10.55
CA TYR A 152 -22.06 5.50 11.66
C TYR A 152 -22.66 5.15 13.03
N GLN A 153 -23.96 4.81 13.09
CA GLN A 153 -24.60 4.43 14.34
C GLN A 153 -24.24 3.01 14.78
N LYS A 154 -23.89 2.13 13.83
CA LYS A 154 -23.53 0.73 14.10
C LYS A 154 -22.02 0.57 14.33
N ASP A 155 -21.22 1.28 13.56
CA ASP A 155 -19.76 1.20 13.60
C ASP A 155 -19.14 2.60 13.48
N PRO A 156 -19.09 3.37 14.57
CA PRO A 156 -18.54 4.72 14.56
C PRO A 156 -17.03 4.77 14.33
N ASP A 157 -16.32 3.64 14.46
CA ASP A 157 -14.89 3.52 14.18
C ASP A 157 -14.60 3.28 12.68
N ARG A 158 -15.62 3.19 11.82
CA ARG A 158 -15.44 3.06 10.36
C ARG A 158 -15.23 4.42 9.69
N TRP A 159 -14.04 4.97 9.87
CA TRP A 159 -13.60 6.22 9.25
C TRP A 159 -13.46 6.13 7.72
N MET A 160 -13.38 7.28 7.03
CA MET A 160 -13.37 7.36 5.56
C MET A 160 -12.46 6.33 4.87
N PRO A 161 -11.17 6.18 5.24
CA PRO A 161 -10.29 5.24 4.53
C PRO A 161 -10.78 3.78 4.59
N PHE A 162 -11.42 3.39 5.69
CA PHE A 162 -11.98 2.04 5.87
C PHE A 162 -13.31 1.87 5.15
N ARG A 163 -14.13 2.93 5.05
CA ARG A 163 -15.35 2.92 4.23
C ARG A 163 -15.01 2.78 2.73
N VAL A 164 -13.94 3.45 2.27
CA VAL A 164 -13.42 3.28 0.90
C VAL A 164 -13.00 1.83 0.63
N VAL A 165 -12.36 1.17 1.60
CA VAL A 165 -12.01 -0.27 1.49
C VAL A 165 -13.28 -1.12 1.38
N GLN A 166 -14.31 -0.84 2.19
CA GLN A 166 -15.55 -1.61 2.19
C GLN A 166 -16.35 -1.49 0.88
N ILE A 167 -16.47 -0.29 0.30
CA ILE A 167 -17.13 -0.16 -1.00
C ILE A 167 -16.34 -0.89 -2.10
N ALA A 168 -15.01 -0.92 -2.03
CA ALA A 168 -14.20 -1.70 -2.97
C ALA A 168 -14.50 -3.20 -2.86
N ASN A 169 -14.65 -3.73 -1.64
CA ASN A 169 -15.07 -5.12 -1.41
C ASN A 169 -16.48 -5.40 -1.98
N ILE A 170 -17.41 -4.45 -1.87
CA ILE A 170 -18.75 -4.56 -2.48
C ILE A 170 -18.65 -4.67 -4.01
N TYR A 171 -17.86 -3.81 -4.66
CA TYR A 171 -17.64 -3.88 -6.11
C TYR A 171 -17.05 -5.23 -6.54
N GLU A 172 -16.03 -5.73 -5.84
CA GLU A 172 -15.39 -7.02 -6.13
C GLU A 172 -16.35 -8.20 -5.96
N ARG A 173 -17.11 -8.24 -4.86
CA ARG A 173 -18.09 -9.31 -4.59
C ARG A 173 -19.21 -9.32 -5.63
N LEU A 174 -19.82 -8.17 -5.90
CA LEU A 174 -20.87 -8.06 -6.92
C LEU A 174 -20.35 -8.49 -8.29
N TYR A 175 -19.15 -8.09 -8.68
CA TYR A 175 -18.58 -8.55 -9.94
C TYR A 175 -18.35 -10.07 -9.94
N GLY A 176 -17.86 -10.64 -8.83
CA GLY A 176 -17.69 -12.08 -8.64
C GLY A 176 -18.99 -12.89 -8.76
N PHE A 177 -20.14 -12.31 -8.38
CA PHE A 177 -21.45 -12.96 -8.49
C PHE A 177 -21.87 -13.32 -9.92
N ARG A 178 -21.18 -12.80 -10.94
CA ARG A 178 -21.40 -13.21 -12.34
C ARG A 178 -21.20 -14.71 -12.59
N LEU A 179 -20.46 -15.41 -11.73
CA LEU A 179 -20.32 -16.87 -11.80
C LEU A 179 -21.52 -17.62 -11.22
N ARG A 180 -22.36 -16.92 -10.44
CA ARG A 180 -23.43 -17.50 -9.63
C ARG A 180 -24.83 -17.29 -10.24
N SER A 181 -24.92 -16.55 -11.35
CA SER A 181 -26.16 -16.31 -12.09
C SER A 181 -25.95 -16.55 -13.58
N ALA A 182 -27.01 -16.96 -14.26
CA ALA A 182 -27.09 -17.06 -15.71
C ALA A 182 -28.04 -16.01 -16.32
N ASP A 183 -28.52 -15.05 -15.51
CA ASP A 183 -29.42 -14.00 -15.97
C ASP A 183 -28.66 -13.04 -16.92
N PRO A 184 -29.04 -12.97 -18.21
CA PRO A 184 -28.34 -12.16 -19.20
C PRO A 184 -28.35 -10.66 -18.88
N LEU A 185 -29.31 -10.16 -18.10
CA LEU A 185 -29.31 -8.76 -17.66
C LEU A 185 -28.19 -8.47 -16.67
N LEU A 186 -27.87 -9.43 -15.79
CA LEU A 186 -26.81 -9.30 -14.80
C LEU A 186 -25.42 -9.57 -15.39
N VAL A 187 -25.27 -10.66 -16.17
CA VAL A 187 -23.96 -11.13 -16.64
C VAL A 187 -23.59 -10.59 -18.03
N GLY A 188 -24.58 -10.21 -18.84
CA GLY A 188 -24.39 -9.77 -20.22
C GLY A 188 -24.27 -10.92 -21.21
N ASP A 189 -24.04 -10.55 -22.46
CA ASP A 189 -23.78 -11.46 -23.57
C ASP A 189 -22.62 -10.95 -24.44
N ASP A 190 -22.38 -11.59 -25.59
CA ASP A 190 -21.31 -11.23 -26.51
C ASP A 190 -21.46 -9.81 -27.11
N GLN A 191 -22.64 -9.19 -27.02
CA GLN A 191 -22.94 -7.88 -27.60
C GLN A 191 -23.04 -6.76 -26.56
N LYS A 192 -23.54 -7.04 -25.34
CA LYS A 192 -23.76 -6.02 -24.31
C LYS A 192 -23.24 -6.46 -22.94
N PRO A 193 -22.47 -5.62 -22.23
CA PRO A 193 -22.08 -5.91 -20.86
C PRO A 193 -23.30 -5.93 -19.92
N GLY A 194 -23.33 -6.91 -19.03
CA GLY A 194 -24.36 -7.01 -17.99
C GLY A 194 -24.23 -5.94 -16.91
N LEU A 195 -25.28 -5.78 -16.12
CA LEU A 195 -25.35 -4.79 -15.05
C LEU A 195 -24.21 -4.93 -14.03
N LEU A 196 -23.78 -6.15 -13.70
CA LEU A 196 -22.67 -6.37 -12.76
C LEU A 196 -21.34 -5.83 -13.31
N ARG A 197 -21.09 -5.96 -14.62
CA ARG A 197 -19.92 -5.37 -15.28
C ARG A 197 -20.03 -3.85 -15.30
N ALA A 198 -21.20 -3.30 -15.62
CA ALA A 198 -21.43 -1.86 -15.63
C ALA A 198 -21.20 -1.23 -14.24
N ILE A 199 -21.68 -1.88 -13.16
CA ILE A 199 -21.38 -1.48 -11.77
C ILE A 199 -19.88 -1.53 -11.52
N TYR A 200 -19.22 -2.63 -11.89
CA TYR A 200 -17.78 -2.79 -11.68
C TYR A 200 -16.95 -1.75 -12.42
N ASP A 201 -17.36 -1.34 -13.63
CA ASP A 201 -16.72 -0.31 -14.44
C ASP A 201 -16.78 1.10 -13.82
N ARG A 202 -17.64 1.30 -12.80
CA ARG A 202 -17.73 2.52 -11.99
C ARG A 202 -17.20 2.36 -10.56
N LYS A 203 -16.38 1.33 -10.32
CA LYS A 203 -15.64 1.13 -9.07
C LYS A 203 -14.82 2.37 -8.73
N TYR A 204 -15.07 2.93 -7.54
CA TYR A 204 -14.27 3.99 -6.95
C TYR A 204 -12.82 3.50 -6.85
N LEU A 205 -11.91 4.14 -7.59
CA LEU A 205 -10.52 3.73 -7.64
C LEU A 205 -9.78 4.21 -6.39
N ARG A 206 -9.09 3.28 -5.72
CA ARG A 206 -8.21 3.62 -4.61
C ARG A 206 -6.86 4.07 -5.16
N PHE A 207 -6.48 5.30 -4.83
CA PHE A 207 -5.10 5.74 -4.96
C PHE A 207 -4.34 5.25 -3.73
N GLY A 208 -3.51 4.22 -3.90
CA GLY A 208 -2.69 3.65 -2.83
C GLY A 208 -1.57 4.60 -2.39
N THR A 209 -0.51 4.06 -1.78
CA THR A 209 0.61 4.87 -1.25
C THR A 209 1.24 5.79 -2.30
N SER A 210 1.25 5.38 -3.58
CA SER A 210 1.81 6.19 -4.66
C SER A 210 1.07 6.09 -5.99
N GLY A 211 -0.03 5.34 -6.11
CA GLY A 211 -0.67 5.11 -7.41
C GLY A 211 -1.94 4.26 -7.40
N VAL A 212 -2.55 4.14 -8.58
CA VAL A 212 -3.68 3.22 -8.85
C VAL A 212 -3.14 1.90 -9.41
N ARG A 213 -3.68 0.78 -8.96
CA ARG A 213 -3.35 -0.57 -9.45
C ARG A 213 -4.63 -1.34 -9.78
N GLY A 214 -4.55 -2.23 -10.76
CA GLY A 214 -5.64 -3.14 -11.10
C GLY A 214 -5.18 -4.24 -12.05
N ARG A 215 -6.00 -5.26 -12.21
CA ARG A 215 -5.81 -6.36 -13.15
C ARG A 215 -6.14 -5.91 -14.56
N TRP A 216 -5.22 -6.18 -15.48
CA TRP A 216 -5.37 -5.84 -16.89
C TRP A 216 -6.68 -6.38 -17.47
N ALA A 217 -7.40 -5.55 -18.22
CA ALA A 217 -8.70 -5.83 -18.83
C ALA A 217 -9.87 -6.16 -17.86
N ALA A 218 -9.60 -6.37 -16.57
CA ALA A 218 -10.61 -6.47 -15.54
C ALA A 218 -10.94 -5.07 -14.99
N ASP A 219 -10.16 -4.56 -14.04
CA ASP A 219 -10.32 -3.22 -13.46
C ASP A 219 -9.25 -2.20 -13.87
N PHE A 220 -8.19 -2.62 -14.59
CA PHE A 220 -7.28 -1.72 -15.29
C PHE A 220 -7.55 -1.75 -16.80
N THR A 221 -8.25 -0.72 -17.29
CA THR A 221 -8.61 -0.56 -18.72
C THR A 221 -7.99 0.72 -19.28
N GLU A 222 -7.88 0.82 -20.60
CA GLU A 222 -7.37 2.03 -21.28
C GLU A 222 -8.11 3.30 -20.84
N ARG A 223 -9.45 3.23 -20.77
CA ARG A 223 -10.29 4.34 -20.34
C ARG A 223 -9.93 4.81 -18.93
N ARG A 224 -9.81 3.87 -17.98
CA ARG A 224 -9.46 4.18 -16.59
C ARG A 224 -8.05 4.71 -16.45
N ALA A 225 -7.08 4.09 -17.14
CA ALA A 225 -5.70 4.57 -17.16
C ALA A 225 -5.63 6.02 -17.64
N LYS A 226 -6.32 6.34 -18.73
CA LYS A 226 -6.42 7.71 -19.24
C LYS A 226 -7.13 8.68 -18.29
N GLN A 227 -8.18 8.25 -17.58
CA GLN A 227 -8.84 9.07 -16.54
C GLN A 227 -7.92 9.36 -15.35
N VAL A 228 -7.10 8.39 -14.92
CA VAL A 228 -6.07 8.61 -13.88
C VAL A 228 -5.11 9.72 -14.31
N VAL A 229 -4.61 9.65 -15.54
CA VAL A 229 -3.66 10.66 -16.05
C VAL A 229 -4.34 12.01 -16.27
N GLN A 230 -5.60 12.02 -16.73
CA GLN A 230 -6.38 13.25 -16.88
C GLN A 230 -6.52 13.94 -15.52
N ALA A 231 -6.84 13.19 -14.46
CA ALA A 231 -6.94 13.74 -13.11
C ALA A 231 -5.62 14.32 -12.59
N VAL A 232 -4.49 13.65 -12.87
CA VAL A 232 -3.16 14.20 -12.54
C VAL A 232 -2.88 15.47 -13.34
N CYS A 233 -3.23 15.51 -14.63
CA CYS A 233 -3.04 16.70 -15.47
C CYS A 233 -3.88 17.89 -14.99
N ASP A 234 -5.13 17.65 -14.60
CA ASP A 234 -6.01 18.69 -14.08
C ASP A 234 -5.53 19.21 -12.71
N PHE A 235 -5.00 18.32 -11.84
CA PHE A 235 -4.30 18.71 -10.62
C PHE A 235 -3.06 19.58 -10.90
N LEU A 236 -2.19 19.17 -11.82
CA LEU A 236 -0.98 19.89 -12.18
C LEU A 236 -1.26 21.23 -12.88
N ASN A 237 -2.39 21.35 -13.58
CA ASN A 237 -2.84 22.60 -14.19
C ASN A 237 -3.64 23.48 -13.22
N ASP A 238 -3.83 23.05 -11.96
CA ASP A 238 -4.64 23.72 -10.94
C ASP A 238 -6.09 23.99 -11.39
N ILE A 239 -6.71 22.99 -12.03
CA ILE A 239 -8.09 23.04 -12.50
C ILE A 239 -9.01 22.47 -11.42
N ASP A 240 -9.83 23.34 -10.84
CA ASP A 240 -10.82 23.02 -9.80
C ASP A 240 -10.23 22.34 -8.54
N VAL A 241 -8.95 22.56 -8.24
CA VAL A 241 -8.31 22.00 -7.05
C VAL A 241 -8.63 22.85 -5.82
N PRO A 242 -9.17 22.28 -4.72
CA PRO A 242 -9.37 23.04 -3.49
C PRO A 242 -8.06 23.46 -2.82
N ASP A 243 -8.04 24.64 -2.21
CA ASP A 243 -6.86 25.22 -1.54
C ASP A 243 -6.20 24.26 -0.52
N PHE A 244 -6.99 23.48 0.22
CA PHE A 244 -6.47 22.55 1.24
C PHE A 244 -5.66 21.37 0.65
N VAL A 245 -5.84 21.08 -0.65
CA VAL A 245 -5.06 20.04 -1.34
C VAL A 245 -3.64 20.57 -1.64
N GLY A 246 -3.51 21.87 -1.90
CA GLY A 246 -2.22 22.53 -2.10
C GLY A 246 -1.57 22.23 -3.45
N ALA A 247 -2.29 22.45 -4.55
CA ALA A 247 -1.71 22.38 -5.90
C ALA A 247 -0.77 23.56 -6.18
N GLU A 248 0.21 23.30 -7.04
CA GLU A 248 1.02 24.32 -7.71
C GLU A 248 0.63 24.28 -9.18
N ASN A 249 0.33 25.44 -9.78
CA ASN A 249 0.06 25.49 -11.22
C ASN A 249 1.37 25.31 -12.00
N LEU A 250 1.50 24.15 -12.63
CA LEU A 250 2.69 23.69 -13.36
C LEU A 250 2.40 23.56 -14.86
N SER A 251 1.37 24.27 -15.35
CA SER A 251 0.96 24.27 -16.77
C SER A 251 2.14 24.55 -17.71
N GLY A 252 2.24 23.78 -18.78
CA GLY A 252 3.28 23.95 -19.81
C GLY A 252 4.66 23.40 -19.45
N LYS A 253 4.86 22.93 -18.21
CA LYS A 253 6.12 22.30 -17.78
C LYS A 253 6.23 20.85 -18.29
N LYS A 254 7.36 20.22 -17.96
CA LYS A 254 7.71 18.87 -18.39
C LYS A 254 7.23 17.81 -17.39
N ILE A 255 6.56 16.77 -17.88
CA ILE A 255 6.26 15.56 -17.11
C ILE A 255 7.26 14.48 -17.52
N VAL A 256 7.88 13.84 -16.53
CA VAL A 256 8.71 12.65 -16.73
C VAL A 256 7.80 11.42 -16.73
N ILE A 257 7.96 10.53 -17.71
CA ILE A 257 7.18 9.30 -17.83
C ILE A 257 8.13 8.12 -17.99
N GLY A 258 7.96 7.12 -17.12
CA GLY A 258 8.69 5.86 -17.19
C GLY A 258 7.78 4.65 -16.95
N TYR A 259 8.33 3.46 -17.13
CA TYR A 259 7.61 2.20 -17.01
C TYR A 259 8.55 1.07 -16.60
N ASP A 260 8.00 -0.02 -16.05
CA ASP A 260 8.77 -1.23 -15.72
C ASP A 260 8.67 -2.31 -16.81
N THR A 261 9.20 -3.50 -16.53
CA THR A 261 9.32 -4.57 -17.52
C THR A 261 8.04 -5.34 -17.81
N ARG A 262 6.96 -5.11 -17.05
CA ARG A 262 5.74 -5.93 -17.13
C ARG A 262 5.04 -5.78 -18.48
N ARG A 263 4.08 -6.67 -18.72
CA ARG A 263 3.28 -6.68 -19.95
C ARG A 263 2.51 -5.36 -20.10
N ASN A 264 2.58 -4.77 -21.29
CA ASN A 264 1.88 -3.53 -21.68
C ASN A 264 2.29 -2.26 -20.90
N ALA A 265 3.36 -2.26 -20.10
CA ALA A 265 3.77 -1.07 -19.35
C ALA A 265 4.17 0.10 -20.27
N ASP A 266 4.86 -0.24 -21.35
CA ASP A 266 5.18 0.64 -22.49
C ASP A 266 3.92 1.25 -23.11
N ARG A 267 2.91 0.44 -23.40
CA ARG A 267 1.63 0.90 -23.93
C ARG A 267 0.89 1.84 -22.96
N VAL A 268 0.92 1.55 -21.66
CA VAL A 268 0.33 2.44 -20.64
C VAL A 268 1.11 3.76 -20.57
N ALA A 269 2.44 3.72 -20.70
CA ALA A 269 3.25 4.94 -20.78
C ALA A 269 2.91 5.78 -22.02
N GLU A 270 2.64 5.17 -23.17
CA GLU A 270 2.18 5.89 -24.37
C GLU A 270 0.80 6.55 -24.17
N TRP A 271 -0.15 5.84 -23.54
CA TRP A 271 -1.44 6.44 -23.16
C TRP A 271 -1.25 7.64 -22.23
N THR A 272 -0.34 7.50 -21.26
CA THR A 272 0.01 8.55 -20.31
C THR A 272 0.58 9.76 -21.03
N ALA A 273 1.55 9.55 -21.93
CA ALA A 273 2.14 10.62 -22.73
C ALA A 273 1.09 11.33 -23.59
N SER A 274 0.23 10.58 -24.28
CA SER A 274 -0.85 11.12 -25.11
C SER A 274 -1.77 12.07 -24.33
N VAL A 275 -2.12 11.71 -23.10
CA VAL A 275 -2.96 12.55 -22.24
C VAL A 275 -2.18 13.78 -21.76
N CYS A 276 -0.96 13.62 -21.23
CA CYS A 276 -0.14 14.75 -20.77
C CYS A 276 0.08 15.79 -21.88
N LEU A 277 0.43 15.36 -23.08
CA LEU A 277 0.65 16.22 -24.24
C LEU A 277 -0.63 16.98 -24.65
N ALA A 278 -1.79 16.32 -24.65
CA ALA A 278 -3.07 16.94 -24.96
C ALA A 278 -3.52 17.96 -23.89
N ASN A 279 -2.99 17.82 -22.67
CA ASN A 279 -3.21 18.74 -21.55
C ASN A 279 -2.19 19.90 -21.51
N GLY A 280 -1.31 20.01 -22.52
CA GLY A 280 -0.41 21.15 -22.69
C GLY A 280 0.98 20.97 -22.09
N PHE A 281 1.32 19.82 -21.50
CA PHE A 281 2.65 19.54 -20.97
C PHE A 281 3.64 19.17 -22.09
N GLU A 282 4.93 19.32 -21.80
CA GLU A 282 6.01 18.61 -22.49
C GLU A 282 6.24 17.25 -21.81
N VAL A 283 6.79 16.27 -22.54
CA VAL A 283 7.05 14.93 -22.00
C VAL A 283 8.52 14.55 -22.17
N ALA A 284 9.18 14.21 -21.06
CA ALA A 284 10.39 13.39 -21.07
C ALA A 284 9.97 11.93 -20.92
N PHE A 285 10.28 11.10 -21.92
CA PHE A 285 9.83 9.72 -22.02
C PHE A 285 11.02 8.75 -21.91
N ALA A 286 10.97 7.81 -20.98
CA ALA A 286 12.03 6.80 -20.85
C ALA A 286 12.06 5.89 -22.10
N ASN A 287 13.24 5.73 -22.73
CA ASN A 287 13.42 4.92 -23.94
C ASN A 287 13.45 3.41 -23.67
N ARG A 288 13.48 3.03 -22.39
CA ARG A 288 13.50 1.64 -21.92
C ARG A 288 12.83 1.55 -20.55
N ASP A 289 12.57 0.31 -20.12
CA ASP A 289 12.22 0.05 -18.72
C ASP A 289 13.27 0.68 -17.79
N THR A 290 12.78 1.44 -16.81
CA THR A 290 13.63 2.29 -15.96
C THR A 290 13.17 2.19 -14.50
N PRO A 291 14.09 1.95 -13.55
CA PRO A 291 13.81 1.92 -12.12
C PRO A 291 13.09 3.17 -11.64
N THR A 292 12.18 3.00 -10.69
CA THR A 292 11.58 4.13 -9.94
C THR A 292 12.65 5.11 -9.44
N PRO A 293 13.71 4.69 -8.72
CA PRO A 293 14.72 5.63 -8.23
C PRO A 293 15.46 6.39 -9.34
N ALA A 294 15.76 5.75 -10.48
CA ALA A 294 16.42 6.41 -11.60
C ALA A 294 15.51 7.46 -12.28
N LEU A 295 14.20 7.22 -12.30
CA LEU A 295 13.21 8.21 -12.73
C LEU A 295 13.09 9.39 -11.76
N VAL A 296 13.12 9.12 -10.45
CA VAL A 296 13.12 10.18 -9.43
C VAL A 296 14.38 11.04 -9.55
N TYR A 297 15.56 10.41 -9.66
CA TYR A 297 16.82 11.11 -9.95
C TYR A 297 16.72 12.00 -11.20
N TYR A 298 16.21 11.45 -12.31
CA TYR A 298 16.11 12.20 -13.55
C TYR A 298 15.19 13.42 -13.40
N LEU A 299 14.07 13.28 -12.66
CA LEU A 299 13.17 14.37 -12.33
C LEU A 299 13.84 15.45 -11.46
N THR A 300 14.53 15.04 -10.39
CA THR A 300 14.92 15.96 -9.30
C THR A 300 16.34 16.50 -9.38
N ASP A 301 17.24 15.81 -10.07
CA ASP A 301 18.68 16.09 -10.02
C ASP A 301 19.32 16.22 -11.42
N TYR A 302 18.68 15.68 -12.47
CA TYR A 302 19.14 15.86 -13.86
C TYR A 302 18.46 17.03 -14.56
N LEU A 303 17.13 17.14 -14.44
CA LEU A 303 16.38 18.24 -15.05
C LEU A 303 16.39 19.51 -14.18
N PRO A 304 16.33 20.71 -14.78
CA PRO A 304 16.14 21.95 -14.03
C PRO A 304 14.83 21.92 -13.23
N ALA A 305 14.89 22.29 -11.95
CA ALA A 305 13.76 22.20 -11.02
C ALA A 305 12.56 23.09 -11.42
N GLU A 306 12.82 24.18 -12.14
CA GLU A 306 11.82 25.10 -12.66
C GLU A 306 11.04 24.53 -13.85
N ASP A 307 11.62 23.58 -14.59
CA ASP A 307 11.09 23.02 -15.84
C ASP A 307 10.15 21.83 -15.63
N VAL A 308 10.10 21.26 -14.43
CA VAL A 308 9.41 19.99 -14.16
C VAL A 308 8.06 20.17 -13.45
N ALA A 309 7.07 19.38 -13.88
CA ALA A 309 5.74 19.30 -13.28
C ALA A 309 5.61 18.09 -12.33
N GLY A 310 6.23 16.96 -12.67
CA GLY A 310 6.11 15.72 -11.89
C GLY A 310 6.50 14.49 -12.69
N LEU A 311 6.29 13.33 -12.08
CA LEU A 311 6.67 12.02 -12.59
C LEU A 311 5.47 11.06 -12.55
N LEU A 312 5.23 10.39 -13.67
CA LEU A 312 4.28 9.29 -13.80
C LEU A 312 5.02 7.99 -14.10
N ILE A 313 4.80 6.96 -13.28
CA ILE A 313 5.50 5.67 -13.38
C ILE A 313 4.47 4.57 -13.66
N CYS A 314 4.55 3.95 -14.83
CA CYS A 314 3.66 2.86 -15.23
C CYS A 314 4.18 1.53 -14.67
N THR A 315 3.78 1.23 -13.44
CA THR A 315 4.23 0.06 -12.68
C THR A 315 3.19 -0.31 -11.62
N ALA A 316 3.11 -1.60 -11.28
CA ALA A 316 2.48 -2.08 -10.06
C ALA A 316 3.48 -2.73 -9.08
N SER A 317 4.78 -2.42 -9.21
CA SER A 317 5.88 -3.00 -8.41
C SER A 317 5.78 -4.53 -8.35
N HIS A 318 6.08 -5.15 -7.23
CA HIS A 318 6.04 -6.60 -7.03
C HIS A 318 4.74 -7.34 -7.43
N ASN A 319 3.59 -6.66 -7.65
CA ASN A 319 2.32 -7.31 -8.03
C ASN A 319 2.45 -8.32 -9.19
N PRO A 320 1.59 -9.37 -9.24
CA PRO A 320 1.65 -10.41 -10.28
C PRO A 320 1.62 -9.88 -11.73
N PRO A 321 2.10 -10.65 -12.71
CA PRO A 321 2.17 -10.26 -14.13
C PRO A 321 0.88 -9.69 -14.74
N GLU A 322 -0.28 -10.17 -14.30
CA GLU A 322 -1.59 -9.71 -14.78
C GLU A 322 -2.02 -8.33 -14.23
N TRP A 323 -1.25 -7.73 -13.33
CA TRP A 323 -1.52 -6.41 -12.75
C TRP A 323 -0.78 -5.28 -13.48
N GLN A 324 -1.45 -4.14 -13.59
CA GLN A 324 -0.91 -2.87 -14.09
C GLN A 324 -1.15 -1.75 -13.08
N GLY A 325 -0.43 -0.64 -13.24
CA GLY A 325 -0.56 0.50 -12.36
C GLY A 325 0.05 1.79 -12.91
N ILE A 326 -0.37 2.91 -12.33
CA ILE A 326 0.18 4.24 -12.59
C ILE A 326 0.45 4.89 -11.23
N LYS A 327 1.72 5.18 -10.95
CA LYS A 327 2.14 5.98 -9.80
C LYS A 327 2.31 7.45 -10.19
N PHE A 328 2.11 8.36 -9.25
CA PHE A 328 2.36 9.78 -9.39
C PHE A 328 3.24 10.32 -8.26
N ASN A 329 4.35 10.94 -8.63
CA ASN A 329 5.21 11.70 -7.72
C ASN A 329 5.19 13.18 -8.15
N PRO A 330 4.89 14.14 -7.26
CA PRO A 330 5.01 15.57 -7.57
C PRO A 330 6.44 15.98 -7.94
N ARG A 331 6.65 17.22 -8.41
CA ARG A 331 7.95 17.69 -8.94
C ARG A 331 9.16 17.55 -8.02
N LEU A 332 8.95 17.42 -6.71
CA LEU A 332 10.01 17.18 -5.72
C LEU A 332 10.37 15.70 -5.55
N GLY A 333 9.77 14.80 -6.34
CA GLY A 333 10.14 13.39 -6.45
C GLY A 333 9.54 12.46 -5.40
N TYR A 334 8.98 12.97 -4.30
CA TYR A 334 8.38 12.12 -3.27
C TYR A 334 7.05 11.50 -3.74
N PRO A 335 6.64 10.33 -3.22
CA PRO A 335 5.30 9.80 -3.43
C PRO A 335 4.20 10.79 -2.99
N ALA A 336 3.17 10.98 -3.82
CA ALA A 336 2.12 11.96 -3.53
C ALA A 336 1.52 11.78 -2.11
N PRO A 337 1.37 12.87 -1.33
CA PRO A 337 0.85 12.81 0.04
C PRO A 337 -0.65 12.50 0.05
N SER A 338 -1.15 12.03 1.19
CA SER A 338 -2.52 11.51 1.32
C SER A 338 -3.61 12.50 0.86
N ASN A 339 -3.45 13.80 1.15
CA ASN A 339 -4.40 14.83 0.71
C ASN A 339 -4.48 14.95 -0.82
N VAL A 340 -3.37 14.76 -1.53
CA VAL A 340 -3.31 14.75 -3.00
C VAL A 340 -3.90 13.44 -3.54
N THR A 341 -3.50 12.28 -2.99
CA THR A 341 -4.00 10.98 -3.47
C THR A 341 -5.51 10.82 -3.26
N ASP A 342 -6.05 11.32 -2.15
CA ASP A 342 -7.48 11.30 -1.85
C ASP A 342 -8.25 12.20 -2.84
N TYR A 343 -7.72 13.39 -3.16
CA TYR A 343 -8.29 14.28 -4.17
C TYR A 343 -8.26 13.66 -5.57
N LEU A 344 -7.14 13.05 -5.95
CA LEU A 344 -7.04 12.36 -7.25
C LEU A 344 -8.05 11.22 -7.36
N ALA A 345 -8.19 10.39 -6.31
CA ALA A 345 -9.22 9.34 -6.28
C ALA A 345 -10.64 9.90 -6.43
N PHE A 346 -10.94 10.99 -5.71
CA PHE A 346 -12.21 11.70 -5.80
C PHE A 346 -12.48 12.20 -7.23
N HIS A 347 -11.49 12.85 -7.84
CA HIS A 347 -11.65 13.43 -9.17
C HIS A 347 -11.72 12.37 -10.28
N ILE A 348 -10.97 11.27 -10.16
CA ILE A 348 -11.11 10.11 -11.05
C ILE A 348 -12.55 9.56 -10.99
N ASN A 349 -13.13 9.48 -9.79
CA ASN A 349 -14.50 9.04 -9.62
C ASN A 349 -15.50 10.03 -10.26
N GLU A 350 -15.27 11.35 -10.17
CA GLU A 350 -16.08 12.34 -10.90
C GLU A 350 -16.09 12.07 -12.41
N LEU A 351 -14.90 11.82 -13.00
CA LEU A 351 -14.77 11.48 -14.43
C LEU A 351 -15.51 10.17 -14.77
N GLN A 352 -15.46 9.17 -13.89
CA GLN A 352 -16.17 7.90 -14.09
C GLN A 352 -17.70 8.05 -14.03
N LEU A 353 -18.20 8.86 -13.10
CA LEU A 353 -19.64 9.12 -12.97
C LEU A 353 -20.20 9.90 -14.16
N LEU A 354 -19.39 10.76 -14.78
CA LEU A 354 -19.77 11.51 -15.99
C LEU A 354 -19.56 10.73 -17.28
N ASP A 355 -19.02 9.51 -17.20
CA ASP A 355 -18.55 8.78 -18.37
C ASP A 355 -17.52 9.57 -19.21
N ALA A 356 -16.79 10.49 -18.60
CA ALA A 356 -15.84 11.37 -19.29
C ALA A 356 -14.66 10.58 -19.87
N GLY A 357 -14.28 10.91 -21.09
CA GLY A 357 -12.99 10.52 -21.67
C GLY A 357 -11.87 11.45 -21.22
N ALA A 358 -10.62 11.06 -21.48
CA ALA A 358 -9.47 11.95 -21.33
C ALA A 358 -9.21 12.71 -22.64
N ARG A 359 -8.57 13.87 -22.54
CA ARG A 359 -7.97 14.53 -23.71
C ARG A 359 -6.80 13.67 -24.20
N THR A 360 -6.66 13.49 -25.51
CA THR A 360 -5.57 12.69 -26.11
C THR A 360 -5.08 13.35 -27.39
N THR A 361 -3.79 13.18 -27.68
CA THR A 361 -3.17 13.61 -28.94
C THR A 361 -2.32 12.50 -29.53
N ASP A 362 -1.96 12.64 -30.80
CA ASP A 362 -0.98 11.75 -31.46
C ASP A 362 0.41 11.93 -30.83
N VAL A 363 1.01 10.81 -30.41
CA VAL A 363 2.31 10.78 -29.72
C VAL A 363 3.46 10.94 -30.71
N GLU A 364 3.31 10.45 -31.94
CA GLU A 364 4.34 10.53 -32.98
C GLU A 364 4.46 11.96 -33.52
N GLU A 365 3.35 12.69 -33.68
CA GLU A 365 3.38 14.12 -33.98
C GLU A 365 4.09 14.92 -32.88
N ALA A 366 3.86 14.57 -31.61
CA ALA A 366 4.55 15.19 -30.48
C ALA A 366 6.05 14.86 -30.44
N ARG A 367 6.47 13.66 -30.85
CA ARG A 367 7.90 13.32 -31.05
C ARG A 367 8.51 14.18 -32.15
N LEU A 368 7.86 14.27 -33.30
CA LEU A 368 8.36 15.05 -34.45
C LEU A 368 8.47 16.55 -34.17
N SER A 369 7.52 17.10 -33.40
CA SER A 369 7.54 18.51 -32.98
C SER A 369 8.47 18.78 -31.79
N GLY A 370 9.07 17.75 -31.19
CA GLY A 370 9.98 17.86 -30.05
C GLY A 370 9.32 18.10 -28.70
N ARG A 371 7.97 18.03 -28.62
CA ARG A 371 7.22 18.11 -27.36
C ARG A 371 7.32 16.84 -26.52
N LEU A 372 7.66 15.71 -27.15
CA LEU A 372 8.05 14.48 -26.49
C LEU A 372 9.51 14.16 -26.83
N LYS A 373 10.35 14.03 -25.79
CA LYS A 373 11.78 13.71 -25.93
C LYS A 373 12.13 12.44 -25.16
N GLY A 374 12.81 11.53 -25.84
CA GLY A 374 13.31 10.29 -25.24
C GLY A 374 14.53 10.52 -24.34
N PHE A 375 14.68 9.76 -23.25
CA PHE A 375 15.89 9.71 -22.43
C PHE A 375 16.19 8.29 -21.92
N ASP A 376 17.42 8.03 -21.50
CA ASP A 376 17.82 6.82 -20.78
C ASP A 376 18.77 7.24 -19.66
N PRO A 377 18.36 7.17 -18.39
CA PRO A 377 19.13 7.77 -17.29
C PRO A 377 20.23 6.85 -16.75
N LEU A 378 20.48 5.67 -17.34
CA LEU A 378 21.36 4.67 -16.72
C LEU A 378 22.74 5.21 -16.39
N ASP A 379 23.48 5.68 -17.39
CA ASP A 379 24.87 6.10 -17.20
C ASP A 379 24.92 7.35 -16.30
N ASP A 380 23.99 8.29 -16.48
CA ASP A 380 23.88 9.51 -15.69
C ASP A 380 23.56 9.20 -14.22
N TYR A 381 22.63 8.28 -13.95
CA TYR A 381 22.27 7.83 -12.61
C TYR A 381 23.42 7.07 -11.94
N VAL A 382 24.13 6.18 -12.66
CA VAL A 382 25.30 5.46 -12.13
C VAL A 382 26.42 6.45 -11.79
N ASN A 383 26.69 7.41 -12.68
CA ASN A 383 27.68 8.46 -12.43
C ASN A 383 27.26 9.35 -11.25
N TRP A 384 25.99 9.74 -11.18
CA TRP A 384 25.44 10.49 -10.06
C TRP A 384 25.60 9.70 -8.76
N ILE A 385 25.26 8.41 -8.70
CA ILE A 385 25.51 7.58 -7.53
C ILE A 385 26.99 7.63 -7.16
N LYS A 386 27.92 7.43 -8.10
CA LYS A 386 29.36 7.44 -7.80
C LYS A 386 29.88 8.76 -7.26
N ASP A 387 29.26 9.88 -7.63
CA ASP A 387 29.62 11.22 -7.17
C ASP A 387 29.12 11.52 -5.73
N ASN A 388 28.63 10.52 -4.99
CA ASN A 388 28.17 10.70 -3.61
C ASN A 388 29.30 11.23 -2.69
N GLY A 389 28.96 12.15 -1.78
CA GLY A 389 29.92 12.73 -0.84
C GLY A 389 30.96 13.70 -1.46
N ASN A 390 30.97 13.89 -2.78
CA ASN A 390 31.86 14.83 -3.47
C ASN A 390 31.25 16.24 -3.52
N GLY A 391 31.31 16.97 -2.40
CA GLY A 391 30.74 18.32 -2.29
C GLY A 391 29.21 18.37 -2.17
N ASN A 392 28.56 17.21 -2.09
CA ASN A 392 27.14 17.06 -1.77
C ASN A 392 26.95 16.30 -0.43
N ALA A 393 25.77 16.40 0.17
CA ALA A 393 25.48 15.82 1.49
C ALA A 393 25.14 14.31 1.47
N ARG A 394 25.14 13.67 0.29
CA ARG A 394 24.84 12.24 0.15
C ARG A 394 25.88 11.40 0.88
N ILE A 395 25.47 10.20 1.32
CA ILE A 395 26.35 9.29 2.05
C ILE A 395 27.55 8.90 1.17
N PRO A 396 28.80 9.15 1.61
CA PRO A 396 29.97 8.73 0.85
C PRO A 396 30.11 7.21 0.85
N VAL A 397 30.36 6.60 -0.31
CA VAL A 397 30.63 5.18 -0.55
C VAL A 397 32.03 5.04 -1.11
N ASP A 398 32.79 4.10 -0.56
CA ASP A 398 34.19 3.90 -0.93
C ASP A 398 34.32 2.74 -1.94
N PHE A 399 34.28 3.10 -3.23
CA PHE A 399 34.39 2.12 -4.31
C PHE A 399 35.74 1.38 -4.33
N ASP A 400 36.82 1.99 -3.82
CA ASP A 400 38.14 1.35 -3.76
C ASP A 400 38.18 0.32 -2.63
N ARG A 401 37.62 0.65 -1.45
CA ARG A 401 37.47 -0.33 -0.36
C ARG A 401 36.58 -1.51 -0.77
N ILE A 402 35.49 -1.25 -1.47
CA ILE A 402 34.65 -2.32 -2.05
C ILE A 402 35.49 -3.19 -3.00
N ARG A 403 36.24 -2.58 -3.91
CA ARG A 403 37.11 -3.29 -4.86
C ARG A 403 38.11 -4.19 -4.14
N ASP A 404 38.79 -3.66 -3.13
CA ASP A 404 39.81 -4.37 -2.37
C ASP A 404 39.21 -5.56 -1.62
N PHE A 405 38.10 -5.33 -0.91
CA PHE A 405 37.40 -6.39 -0.18
C PHE A 405 36.91 -7.50 -1.11
N PHE A 406 36.38 -7.16 -2.30
CA PHE A 406 35.82 -8.13 -3.24
C PHE A 406 36.81 -8.66 -4.29
N SER A 407 38.09 -8.29 -4.22
CA SER A 407 39.12 -8.62 -5.22
C SER A 407 39.26 -10.12 -5.52
N ASP A 408 39.06 -10.97 -4.50
CA ASP A 408 39.08 -12.43 -4.59
C ASP A 408 37.70 -13.08 -4.42
N LYS A 409 36.62 -12.30 -4.37
CA LYS A 409 35.23 -12.74 -4.12
C LYS A 409 34.37 -12.57 -5.37
N MET A 410 33.11 -13.01 -5.27
CA MET A 410 32.11 -12.91 -6.33
C MET A 410 30.73 -12.60 -5.75
N LEU A 411 29.93 -11.85 -6.51
CA LEU A 411 28.52 -11.59 -6.25
C LEU A 411 27.59 -12.47 -7.10
N VAL A 412 26.37 -12.71 -6.62
CA VAL A 412 25.24 -13.07 -7.46
C VAL A 412 24.23 -11.92 -7.43
N ILE A 413 23.79 -11.45 -8.59
CA ILE A 413 22.75 -10.43 -8.69
C ILE A 413 21.52 -11.06 -9.32
N ASP A 414 20.37 -10.95 -8.65
CA ASP A 414 19.08 -11.32 -9.22
C ASP A 414 18.33 -10.04 -9.61
N GLU A 415 18.11 -9.86 -10.91
CA GLU A 415 17.40 -8.69 -11.44
C GLU A 415 15.88 -8.92 -11.50
N PHE A 416 15.39 -10.12 -11.12
CA PHE A 416 13.96 -10.51 -11.08
C PHE A 416 13.16 -10.18 -12.35
N HIS A 417 13.81 -10.16 -13.52
CA HIS A 417 13.24 -9.68 -14.79
C HIS A 417 12.76 -8.22 -14.76
N GLY A 418 13.17 -7.45 -13.75
CA GLY A 418 12.75 -6.10 -13.45
C GLY A 418 13.53 -5.02 -14.20
N SER A 419 13.07 -3.78 -14.03
CA SER A 419 13.69 -2.58 -14.60
C SER A 419 15.03 -2.21 -13.98
N GLY A 420 15.37 -2.80 -12.81
CA GLY A 420 16.71 -2.74 -12.20
C GLY A 420 17.81 -3.31 -13.08
N ARG A 421 17.45 -4.00 -14.16
CA ARG A 421 18.39 -4.62 -15.07
C ARG A 421 19.41 -3.66 -15.65
N GLY A 422 20.68 -4.03 -15.50
CA GLY A 422 21.81 -3.21 -15.93
C GLY A 422 22.23 -2.12 -14.93
N TYR A 423 21.44 -1.78 -13.90
CA TYR A 423 21.82 -0.71 -12.96
C TYR A 423 22.79 -1.22 -11.90
N MET A 424 22.40 -2.26 -11.14
CA MET A 424 23.25 -2.83 -10.09
C MET A 424 24.52 -3.48 -10.67
N THR A 425 24.41 -4.14 -11.83
CA THR A 425 25.54 -4.77 -12.52
C THR A 425 26.56 -3.75 -13.03
N ARG A 426 26.11 -2.55 -13.43
CA ARG A 426 27.02 -1.44 -13.77
C ARG A 426 27.69 -0.85 -12.54
N LEU A 427 26.99 -0.65 -11.43
CA LEU A 427 27.61 -0.24 -10.15
C LEU A 427 28.66 -1.25 -9.67
N ALA A 428 28.35 -2.54 -9.70
CA ALA A 428 29.30 -3.60 -9.35
C ALA A 428 30.52 -3.62 -10.30
N GLY A 429 30.31 -3.37 -11.60
CA GLY A 429 31.37 -3.24 -12.59
C GLY A 429 32.29 -2.04 -12.35
N GLU A 430 31.73 -0.87 -12.01
CA GLU A 430 32.49 0.33 -11.65
C GLU A 430 33.31 0.13 -10.36
N ALA A 431 32.80 -0.68 -9.43
CA ALA A 431 33.55 -1.12 -8.25
C ALA A 431 34.61 -2.20 -8.57
N GLY A 432 34.68 -2.72 -9.80
CA GLY A 432 35.62 -3.78 -10.19
C GLY A 432 35.30 -5.15 -9.58
N VAL A 433 34.06 -5.38 -9.17
CA VAL A 433 33.63 -6.61 -8.50
C VAL A 433 33.17 -7.65 -9.52
N ARG A 434 33.63 -8.89 -9.37
CA ARG A 434 33.17 -10.02 -10.20
C ARG A 434 31.74 -10.41 -9.81
N TYR A 435 30.87 -10.63 -10.78
CA TYR A 435 29.49 -11.02 -10.53
C TYR A 435 28.96 -12.05 -11.56
N THR A 436 27.96 -12.81 -11.14
CA THR A 436 27.03 -13.55 -12.02
C THR A 436 25.64 -12.96 -11.86
N VAL A 437 24.83 -13.00 -12.92
CA VAL A 437 23.47 -12.46 -12.90
C VAL A 437 22.47 -13.56 -13.21
N ILE A 438 21.32 -13.57 -12.53
CA ILE A 438 20.15 -14.40 -12.85
C ILE A 438 18.94 -13.49 -13.13
N HIS A 439 17.98 -14.03 -13.89
CA HIS A 439 16.78 -13.31 -14.34
C HIS A 439 17.07 -11.94 -15.00
N ALA A 440 18.19 -11.86 -15.73
CA ALA A 440 18.70 -10.61 -16.28
C ALA A 440 17.89 -10.07 -17.46
N GLN A 441 17.03 -10.87 -18.08
CA GLN A 441 16.20 -10.52 -19.24
C GLN A 441 14.87 -9.87 -18.88
N ARG A 442 14.33 -9.00 -19.75
CA ARG A 442 12.92 -8.58 -19.67
C ARG A 442 12.06 -9.79 -20.00
N ASP A 443 11.32 -10.28 -19.01
CA ASP A 443 10.36 -11.36 -19.15
C ASP A 443 9.04 -10.99 -18.45
N PRO A 444 8.03 -10.54 -19.19
CA PRO A 444 6.72 -10.19 -18.64
C PRO A 444 6.01 -11.34 -17.91
N GLU A 445 6.35 -12.60 -18.18
CA GLU A 445 5.75 -13.77 -17.53
C GLU A 445 6.47 -14.16 -16.23
N LEU A 446 7.56 -13.48 -15.91
CA LEU A 446 8.43 -13.79 -14.76
C LEU A 446 8.86 -15.27 -14.75
N THR A 447 9.29 -15.84 -15.88
CA THR A 447 9.59 -17.28 -15.99
C THR A 447 10.64 -17.70 -14.96
N GLY A 448 10.30 -18.69 -14.13
CA GLY A 448 11.17 -19.16 -13.03
C GLY A 448 10.91 -18.47 -11.69
N LEU A 449 10.07 -17.44 -11.66
CA LEU A 449 9.67 -16.71 -10.46
C LEU A 449 8.16 -16.81 -10.26
N ALA A 450 7.74 -17.08 -9.02
CA ALA A 450 6.33 -16.98 -8.67
C ALA A 450 5.87 -15.52 -8.55
N TYR A 451 6.81 -14.63 -8.21
CA TYR A 451 6.56 -13.25 -7.86
C TYR A 451 7.89 -12.47 -7.89
N ALA A 452 7.89 -11.23 -8.37
CA ALA A 452 9.09 -10.41 -8.45
C ALA A 452 9.28 -9.57 -7.17
N ASN A 453 9.55 -10.25 -6.05
CA ASN A 453 9.81 -9.62 -4.75
C ASN A 453 11.11 -10.18 -4.16
N PRO A 454 12.09 -9.36 -3.79
CA PRO A 454 13.37 -9.81 -3.24
C PRO A 454 13.27 -10.19 -1.75
N GLU A 455 12.19 -10.89 -1.38
CA GLU A 455 11.93 -11.39 -0.03
C GLU A 455 11.54 -12.87 -0.10
N GLU A 456 11.68 -13.58 1.01
CA GLU A 456 11.18 -14.94 1.11
C GLU A 456 9.65 -15.02 0.97
N PRO A 457 9.14 -16.11 0.35
CA PRO A 457 9.87 -17.24 -0.21
C PRO A 457 10.39 -16.99 -1.65
N PHE A 458 10.16 -15.81 -2.21
CA PHE A 458 10.41 -15.53 -3.64
C PHE A 458 11.89 -15.31 -3.98
N ILE A 459 12.73 -14.96 -3.00
CA ILE A 459 14.19 -14.83 -3.14
C ILE A 459 14.94 -16.18 -3.18
N ASN A 460 14.25 -17.32 -3.05
CA ASN A 460 14.88 -18.65 -3.03
C ASN A 460 15.82 -18.94 -4.21
N PRO A 461 15.52 -18.57 -5.47
CA PRO A 461 16.46 -18.78 -6.58
C PRO A 461 17.82 -18.08 -6.38
N LEU A 462 17.82 -16.89 -5.76
CA LEU A 462 19.06 -16.20 -5.40
C LEU A 462 19.81 -16.94 -4.30
N LYS A 463 19.12 -17.43 -3.27
CA LYS A 463 19.70 -18.26 -2.20
C LYS A 463 20.39 -19.50 -2.77
N ASP A 464 19.67 -20.24 -3.62
CA ASP A 464 20.18 -21.43 -4.29
C ASP A 464 21.41 -21.11 -5.13
N LYS A 465 21.37 -19.99 -5.89
CA LYS A 465 22.49 -19.62 -6.75
C LYS A 465 23.73 -19.17 -5.98
N VAL A 466 23.55 -18.45 -4.87
CA VAL A 466 24.67 -18.08 -3.97
C VAL A 466 25.32 -19.32 -3.38
N ALA A 467 24.51 -20.29 -2.91
CA ALA A 467 25.02 -21.56 -2.38
C ALA A 467 25.73 -22.39 -3.46
N GLU A 468 25.13 -22.53 -4.65
CA GLU A 468 25.67 -23.28 -5.79
C GLU A 468 27.04 -22.74 -6.24
N THR A 469 27.16 -21.41 -6.33
CA THR A 469 28.36 -20.76 -6.88
C THR A 469 29.43 -20.47 -5.83
N GLY A 470 29.12 -20.64 -4.55
CA GLY A 470 29.99 -20.23 -3.45
C GLY A 470 30.23 -18.71 -3.38
N ALA A 471 29.31 -17.93 -3.96
CA ALA A 471 29.40 -16.47 -3.96
C ALA A 471 29.38 -15.93 -2.53
N HIS A 472 30.01 -14.76 -2.37
CA HIS A 472 30.16 -14.14 -1.06
C HIS A 472 28.92 -13.36 -0.63
N LEU A 473 28.19 -12.81 -1.60
CA LEU A 473 27.01 -12.00 -1.37
C LEU A 473 26.06 -12.11 -2.57
N GLY A 474 24.77 -12.20 -2.29
CA GLY A 474 23.68 -12.16 -3.24
C GLY A 474 22.84 -10.90 -3.05
N LEU A 475 22.48 -10.25 -4.15
CA LEU A 475 21.73 -8.99 -4.16
C LEU A 475 20.51 -9.11 -5.09
N GLY A 476 19.32 -8.80 -4.57
CA GLY A 476 18.06 -8.84 -5.32
C GLY A 476 17.40 -7.47 -5.43
N MET A 477 16.55 -7.28 -6.44
CA MET A 477 15.69 -6.08 -6.62
C MET A 477 14.32 -6.50 -7.16
N ASP A 478 13.25 -5.77 -6.84
CA ASP A 478 11.93 -6.01 -7.43
C ASP A 478 11.77 -5.41 -8.83
N THR A 479 10.57 -5.51 -9.41
CA THR A 479 10.30 -5.12 -10.80
C THR A 479 10.54 -3.65 -11.11
N ASP A 480 10.26 -2.75 -10.18
CA ASP A 480 10.55 -1.31 -10.29
C ASP A 480 11.83 -0.88 -9.55
N ALA A 481 12.57 -1.86 -9.01
CA ALA A 481 13.87 -1.74 -8.35
C ALA A 481 13.91 -0.67 -7.25
N ASP A 482 12.79 -0.48 -6.56
CA ASP A 482 12.70 0.35 -5.36
C ASP A 482 12.97 -0.49 -4.09
N ARG A 483 13.09 -1.82 -4.23
CA ARG A 483 13.44 -2.75 -3.13
C ARG A 483 14.80 -3.43 -3.28
N PHE A 484 15.32 -3.93 -2.16
CA PHE A 484 16.58 -4.66 -2.07
C PHE A 484 16.42 -6.03 -1.39
N GLY A 485 17.23 -7.02 -1.74
CA GLY A 485 17.29 -8.30 -1.03
C GLY A 485 18.72 -8.73 -0.80
N VAL A 486 19.02 -9.24 0.40
CA VAL A 486 20.39 -9.58 0.80
C VAL A 486 20.48 -11.06 1.14
N VAL A 487 21.36 -11.77 0.44
CA VAL A 487 21.68 -13.17 0.71
C VAL A 487 23.17 -13.27 1.02
N ASP A 488 23.51 -13.71 2.21
CA ASP A 488 24.88 -13.92 2.64
C ASP A 488 25.46 -15.22 2.06
N LYS A 489 26.78 -15.38 2.19
CA LYS A 489 27.53 -16.58 1.81
C LYS A 489 26.84 -17.84 2.34
N GLY A 490 26.68 -18.83 1.46
CA GLY A 490 26.00 -20.10 1.79
C GLY A 490 24.48 -20.08 1.59
N GLY A 491 23.92 -18.99 1.04
CA GLY A 491 22.50 -18.91 0.70
C GLY A 491 21.61 -18.50 1.87
N VAL A 492 22.17 -17.81 2.87
CA VAL A 492 21.44 -17.36 4.07
C VAL A 492 20.80 -16.00 3.80
N TYR A 493 19.47 -15.91 3.85
CA TYR A 493 18.77 -14.66 3.64
C TYR A 493 18.76 -13.80 4.91
N PHE A 494 19.03 -12.50 4.75
CA PHE A 494 18.93 -11.52 5.83
C PHE A 494 17.76 -10.58 5.57
N ARG A 495 16.87 -10.49 6.56
CA ARG A 495 15.65 -9.68 6.44
C ARG A 495 15.96 -8.20 6.58
N PRO A 496 15.13 -7.32 6.02
CA PRO A 496 15.31 -5.87 6.18
C PRO A 496 15.39 -5.42 7.64
N ASN A 497 14.64 -6.05 8.56
CA ASN A 497 14.73 -5.75 9.99
C ASN A 497 16.05 -6.18 10.65
N GLN A 498 16.92 -6.93 9.97
CA GLN A 498 18.30 -7.16 10.38
C GLN A 498 19.26 -6.20 9.66
N ILE A 499 19.05 -5.98 8.36
CA ILE A 499 19.90 -5.09 7.54
C ILE A 499 19.81 -3.63 8.01
N LEU A 500 18.61 -3.12 8.32
CA LEU A 500 18.40 -1.73 8.70
C LEU A 500 19.14 -1.36 10.00
N PRO A 501 19.05 -2.13 11.11
CA PRO A 501 19.91 -1.92 12.28
C PRO A 501 21.40 -1.93 11.92
N MET A 502 21.89 -2.90 11.14
CA MET A 502 23.31 -2.94 10.75
C MET A 502 23.73 -1.69 9.95
N LEU A 503 22.85 -1.16 9.09
CA LEU A 503 23.12 0.09 8.37
C LEU A 503 23.08 1.32 9.29
N VAL A 504 22.18 1.38 10.28
CA VAL A 504 22.19 2.46 11.30
C VAL A 504 23.50 2.43 12.09
N ARG A 505 23.94 1.24 12.53
CA ARG A 505 25.25 1.05 13.17
C ARG A 505 26.37 1.53 12.26
N TYR A 506 26.42 1.03 11.02
CA TYR A 506 27.47 1.35 10.07
C TYR A 506 27.58 2.85 9.79
N LEU A 507 26.46 3.50 9.46
CA LEU A 507 26.44 4.90 9.05
C LEU A 507 26.59 5.85 10.24
N GLY A 508 25.82 5.61 11.30
CA GLY A 508 25.73 6.50 12.44
C GLY A 508 26.82 6.22 13.47
N VAL A 509 26.83 5.02 14.04
CA VAL A 509 27.70 4.67 15.17
C VAL A 509 29.16 4.57 14.75
N GLU A 510 29.43 3.84 13.67
CA GLU A 510 30.80 3.51 13.27
C GLU A 510 31.46 4.61 12.44
N ARG A 511 30.68 5.34 11.62
CA ARG A 511 31.17 6.42 10.77
C ARG A 511 30.89 7.82 11.31
N GLY A 512 30.11 7.95 12.39
CA GLY A 512 29.78 9.23 13.01
C GLY A 512 28.89 10.15 12.16
N LEU A 513 28.16 9.62 11.18
CA LEU A 513 27.28 10.43 10.35
C LEU A 513 26.01 10.79 11.13
N THR A 514 25.70 12.08 11.19
CA THR A 514 24.50 12.59 11.87
C THR A 514 23.34 12.78 10.89
N GLY A 515 22.13 12.72 11.43
CA GLY A 515 20.87 12.90 10.71
C GLY A 515 19.74 12.16 11.41
N ARG A 516 18.49 12.43 11.00
CA ARG A 516 17.31 11.77 11.58
C ARG A 516 17.30 10.29 11.20
N VAL A 517 17.15 9.42 12.20
CA VAL A 517 16.91 8.00 12.00
C VAL A 517 15.40 7.78 12.04
N ILE A 518 14.85 7.07 11.05
CA ILE A 518 13.41 6.78 10.97
C ILE A 518 13.18 5.27 11.10
N ALA A 519 12.32 4.89 12.04
CA ALA A 519 11.81 3.54 12.20
C ALA A 519 10.33 3.48 11.78
N THR A 520 9.94 2.46 11.03
CA THR A 520 8.51 2.20 10.79
C THR A 520 7.90 1.51 12.00
N GLN A 521 6.57 1.57 12.09
CA GLN A 521 5.75 0.91 13.10
C GLN A 521 6.03 -0.60 13.22
N THR A 522 6.55 -1.23 12.18
CA THR A 522 6.90 -2.66 12.08
C THR A 522 8.41 -2.90 11.96
N GLY A 523 9.22 -1.85 12.07
CA GLY A 523 10.68 -1.92 12.13
C GLY A 523 11.18 -2.53 13.44
N SER A 524 12.43 -2.97 13.44
CA SER A 524 13.08 -3.53 14.63
C SER A 524 13.27 -2.45 15.70
N PRO A 525 12.98 -2.74 16.99
CA PRO A 525 13.26 -1.84 18.10
C PRO A 525 14.75 -1.59 18.32
N LEU A 526 15.65 -2.42 17.76
CA LEU A 526 17.09 -2.21 17.82
C LEU A 526 17.51 -0.89 17.13
N ILE A 527 16.70 -0.37 16.19
CA ILE A 527 16.95 0.91 15.52
C ILE A 527 16.98 2.06 16.54
N GLU A 528 16.09 2.05 17.53
CA GLU A 528 16.03 3.10 18.57
C GLU A 528 17.31 3.11 19.41
N VAL A 529 17.72 1.94 19.88
CA VAL A 529 18.93 1.77 20.69
C VAL A 529 20.17 2.21 19.92
N LEU A 530 20.30 1.81 18.65
CA LEU A 530 21.42 2.20 17.78
C LEU A 530 21.40 3.69 17.43
N ALA A 531 20.23 4.30 17.27
CA ALA A 531 20.12 5.74 17.03
C ALA A 531 20.68 6.56 18.20
N GLY A 532 20.46 6.10 19.45
CA GLY A 532 21.02 6.72 20.65
C GLY A 532 22.53 6.57 20.80
N MET A 533 23.15 5.64 20.08
CA MET A 533 24.61 5.45 20.04
C MET A 533 25.31 6.37 19.03
N ILE A 534 24.58 7.11 18.21
CA ILE A 534 25.18 7.98 17.18
C ILE A 534 25.83 9.20 17.86
N PRO A 535 27.15 9.41 17.69
CA PRO A 535 27.83 10.52 18.33
C PRO A 535 27.34 11.86 17.76
N ASN A 536 27.08 12.82 18.65
CA ASN A 536 26.69 14.21 18.32
C ASN A 536 25.39 14.34 17.49
N ASN A 537 24.39 13.47 17.70
CA ASN A 537 23.15 13.46 16.91
C ASN A 537 21.95 14.20 17.56
N GLN A 538 22.13 14.88 18.68
CA GLN A 538 21.03 15.40 19.52
C GLN A 538 20.12 16.43 18.82
N GLU A 539 20.61 17.12 17.79
CA GLU A 539 19.81 18.05 17.00
C GLU A 539 18.83 17.35 16.05
N ASN A 540 19.11 16.07 15.74
CA ASN A 540 18.32 15.25 14.83
C ASN A 540 17.38 14.29 15.55
N GLU A 541 17.23 14.40 16.87
CA GLU A 541 16.31 13.59 17.65
C GLU A 541 14.91 14.23 17.67
N PRO A 542 13.84 13.45 17.90
CA PRO A 542 12.56 14.00 18.33
C PRO A 542 12.72 14.96 19.53
N VAL A 543 11.75 15.85 19.73
CA VAL A 543 11.66 16.59 21.01
C VAL A 543 11.30 15.60 22.11
N GLU A 544 11.82 15.78 23.32
CA GLU A 544 11.45 14.98 24.49
C GLU A 544 9.92 14.89 24.62
N GLY A 545 9.41 13.66 24.73
CA GLY A 545 7.97 13.37 24.82
C GLY A 545 7.19 13.56 23.51
N ALA A 546 7.85 13.79 22.37
CA ALA A 546 7.17 13.95 21.09
C ALA A 546 6.49 12.64 20.65
N LEU A 547 5.16 12.67 20.59
CA LEU A 547 4.38 11.53 20.14
C LEU A 547 4.33 11.44 18.61
N PRO A 548 4.47 10.23 18.05
CA PRO A 548 4.21 10.00 16.63
C PRO A 548 2.85 10.52 16.19
N ALA A 549 2.78 11.12 15.00
CA ALA A 549 1.57 11.77 14.50
C ALA A 549 0.37 10.80 14.41
N TYR A 550 0.63 9.52 14.10
CA TYR A 550 -0.39 8.49 13.95
C TYR A 550 -0.95 7.99 15.30
N VAL A 551 -0.13 7.92 16.36
CA VAL A 551 -0.58 7.57 17.72
C VAL A 551 -1.52 8.66 18.25
N SER A 552 -1.28 9.91 17.85
CA SER A 552 -2.15 11.05 18.15
C SER A 552 -3.40 11.12 17.26
N HIS A 553 -3.59 10.21 16.31
CA HIS A 553 -4.74 10.22 15.39
C HIS A 553 -6.00 9.71 16.10
N PRO A 554 -7.21 10.26 15.84
CA PRO A 554 -8.44 9.80 16.51
C PRO A 554 -8.77 8.31 16.35
N PHE A 555 -8.19 7.66 15.35
CA PHE A 555 -8.48 6.28 14.96
C PHE A 555 -7.56 5.29 15.69
N TYR A 556 -6.43 5.79 16.19
CA TYR A 556 -5.52 5.02 17.00
C TYR A 556 -6.04 5.01 18.45
N LYS A 557 -6.27 3.82 18.98
CA LYS A 557 -6.73 3.63 20.36
C LYS A 557 -5.70 2.84 21.13
N ILE A 558 -5.30 3.38 22.27
CA ILE A 558 -4.54 2.65 23.28
C ILE A 558 -5.55 1.95 24.18
N ARG A 559 -5.36 0.65 24.38
CA ARG A 559 -6.22 -0.23 25.16
C ARG A 559 -5.56 -0.61 26.48
N ILE A 560 -4.26 -0.88 26.47
CA ILE A 560 -3.40 -1.11 27.64
C ILE A 560 -2.14 -0.27 27.48
N GLY A 561 -1.64 0.31 28.57
CA GLY A 561 -0.52 1.23 28.58
C GLY A 561 -0.96 2.68 28.38
N ASN A 562 0.02 3.56 28.16
CA ASN A 562 -0.16 4.99 27.97
C ASN A 562 0.48 5.45 26.65
N ARG A 563 0.32 6.75 26.33
CA ARG A 563 0.87 7.30 25.07
C ARG A 563 2.39 7.31 25.08
N GLU A 564 2.96 7.51 26.26
CA GLU A 564 4.39 7.60 26.54
C GLU A 564 5.13 6.31 26.14
N ASP A 565 4.47 5.14 26.20
CA ASP A 565 5.03 3.85 25.77
C ASP A 565 5.36 3.80 24.27
N ARG A 566 4.89 4.78 23.49
CA ARG A 566 5.15 4.92 22.04
C ARG A 566 6.05 6.09 21.68
N VAL A 567 6.60 6.77 22.68
CA VAL A 567 7.65 7.78 22.45
C VAL A 567 8.95 7.05 22.21
N LEU A 568 9.64 7.43 21.13
CA LEU A 568 11.04 7.10 20.90
C LEU A 568 11.87 8.34 21.19
N GLU A 569 13.02 8.16 21.84
CA GLU A 569 13.92 9.25 22.22
C GLU A 569 14.87 9.63 21.08
N HIS A 570 15.33 8.64 20.32
CA HIS A 570 16.41 8.82 19.35
C HIS A 570 15.98 8.65 17.88
N ALA A 571 14.92 7.87 17.60
CA ALA A 571 14.40 7.66 16.26
C ALA A 571 12.99 8.24 16.06
N PHE A 572 12.68 8.63 14.82
CA PHE A 572 11.32 9.01 14.42
C PHE A 572 10.51 7.76 14.09
N LEU A 573 9.42 7.53 14.82
CA LEU A 573 8.51 6.41 14.58
C LEU A 573 7.38 6.84 13.64
N VAL A 574 7.24 6.16 12.51
CA VAL A 574 6.23 6.47 11.47
C VAL A 574 5.43 5.24 11.07
N PRO A 575 4.22 5.40 10.48
CA PRO A 575 3.51 4.27 9.88
C PRO A 575 4.31 3.66 8.72
N VAL A 576 3.96 2.43 8.32
CA VAL A 576 4.55 1.78 7.15
C VAL A 576 4.19 2.54 5.88
N GLY A 577 5.21 2.86 5.08
CA GLY A 577 5.10 3.53 3.79
C GLY A 577 6.19 4.60 3.63
N ILE A 578 6.98 4.51 2.56
CA ILE A 578 7.99 5.52 2.19
C ILE A 578 7.50 6.97 2.25
N LYS A 579 6.21 7.26 1.96
CA LYS A 579 5.66 8.60 2.07
C LYS A 579 5.81 9.20 3.48
N TYR A 580 5.67 8.38 4.52
CA TYR A 580 5.80 8.82 5.91
C TYR A 580 7.26 9.02 6.32
N ILE A 581 8.19 8.24 5.73
CA ILE A 581 9.63 8.47 5.88
C ILE A 581 10.00 9.82 5.23
N GLU A 582 9.50 10.09 4.03
CA GLU A 582 9.74 11.34 3.31
C GLU A 582 9.06 12.55 3.98
N GLU A 583 7.91 12.36 4.62
CA GLU A 583 7.26 13.37 5.45
C GLU A 583 8.18 13.87 6.58
N ILE A 584 9.06 13.00 7.14
CA ILE A 584 9.99 13.40 8.19
C ILE A 584 10.96 14.51 7.74
N ARG A 585 11.23 14.65 6.44
CA ARG A 585 12.05 15.77 5.94
C ARG A 585 11.38 17.13 6.14
N ARG A 586 10.05 17.13 6.20
CA ARG A 586 9.16 18.30 6.16
C ARG A 586 8.48 18.56 7.51
N VAL A 587 8.91 17.88 8.58
CA VAL A 587 8.43 18.13 9.95
C VAL A 587 9.56 18.63 10.82
N ASN A 588 9.22 19.40 11.85
CA ASN A 588 10.14 19.70 12.93
C ASN A 588 10.29 18.50 13.89
N ARG A 589 11.15 18.65 14.89
CA ARG A 589 11.43 17.62 15.89
C ARG A 589 10.20 17.21 16.73
N ALA A 590 9.11 17.99 16.73
CA ALA A 590 7.86 17.72 17.44
C ALA A 590 6.77 17.15 16.53
N TYR A 591 7.13 16.54 15.40
CA TYR A 591 6.21 16.04 14.36
C TYR A 591 5.29 17.11 13.74
N GLN A 592 5.62 18.40 13.85
CA GLN A 592 4.83 19.47 13.23
C GLN A 592 5.35 19.79 11.84
N GLY A 593 4.46 19.78 10.83
CA GLY A 593 4.80 20.12 9.46
C GLY A 593 5.33 21.55 9.29
N GLU A 594 6.39 21.68 8.50
CA GLU A 594 7.02 22.94 8.11
C GLU A 594 6.32 23.48 6.85
N LYS A 595 5.86 24.73 6.90
CA LYS A 595 5.18 25.38 5.77
C LYS A 595 6.14 25.66 4.61
N THR A 596 7.34 26.11 4.94
CA THR A 596 8.42 26.37 3.98
C THR A 596 9.49 25.34 4.24
N LEU A 597 9.93 24.66 3.18
CA LEU A 597 11.03 23.69 3.29
C LEU A 597 12.35 24.44 3.52
N PRO A 598 13.17 24.02 4.50
CA PRO A 598 14.56 24.46 4.61
C PRO A 598 15.34 24.17 3.32
N GLU A 599 16.38 24.94 3.03
CA GLU A 599 17.22 24.70 1.83
C GLU A 599 17.84 23.30 1.83
N ASP A 600 18.17 22.77 3.01
CA ASP A 600 18.79 21.47 3.27
C ASP A 600 17.77 20.36 3.60
N TRP A 601 16.49 20.52 3.25
CA TRP A 601 15.44 19.56 3.65
C TRP A 601 15.70 18.11 3.21
N ARG A 602 16.38 17.89 2.07
CA ARG A 602 16.78 16.55 1.59
C ARG A 602 17.95 15.94 2.38
N ASP A 603 18.59 16.71 3.24
CA ASP A 603 19.79 16.28 3.98
C ASP A 603 19.49 15.98 5.46
N ARG A 604 18.24 16.15 5.89
CA ARG A 604 17.85 16.01 7.30
C ARG A 604 17.79 14.58 7.80
N ILE A 605 17.53 13.60 6.94
CA ILE A 605 17.51 12.18 7.34
C ILE A 605 18.91 11.60 7.23
N LEU A 606 19.29 10.73 8.15
CA LEU A 606 20.44 9.85 7.97
C LEU A 606 20.01 8.64 7.12
N ILE A 607 19.02 7.90 7.64
CA ILE A 607 18.46 6.70 7.03
C ILE A 607 17.02 6.50 7.51
N GLY A 608 16.17 6.06 6.58
CA GLY A 608 14.84 5.56 6.88
C GLY A 608 14.53 4.38 5.98
N GLY A 609 13.97 3.32 6.54
CA GLY A 609 13.65 2.12 5.78
C GLY A 609 12.45 1.37 6.33
N GLU A 610 11.86 0.55 5.47
CA GLU A 610 10.71 -0.29 5.74
C GLU A 610 11.15 -1.75 5.85
N GLU A 611 10.49 -2.50 6.72
CA GLU A 611 10.67 -3.94 6.85
C GLU A 611 10.27 -4.73 5.59
N SER A 612 9.66 -4.05 4.61
CA SER A 612 9.30 -4.56 3.28
C SER A 612 10.37 -4.29 2.21
N SER A 613 11.64 -4.26 2.63
CA SER A 613 12.81 -4.25 1.74
C SER A 613 13.07 -2.93 1.02
N GLY A 614 12.76 -1.81 1.64
CA GLY A 614 12.87 -0.48 1.05
C GLY A 614 13.62 0.50 1.92
N LEU A 615 14.49 1.35 1.38
CA LEU A 615 15.11 2.44 2.16
C LEU A 615 15.51 3.64 1.31
N THR A 616 15.71 4.77 1.99
CA THR A 616 16.39 5.97 1.48
C THR A 616 17.35 6.52 2.54
N THR A 617 18.21 7.44 2.15
CA THR A 617 19.23 8.06 3.03
C THR A 617 19.36 9.56 2.78
N ARG A 618 20.25 10.17 3.55
CA ARG A 618 20.65 11.59 3.41
C ARG A 618 20.95 11.98 1.97
N GLY A 619 20.37 13.09 1.52
CA GLY A 619 20.58 13.71 0.20
C GLY A 619 20.17 12.86 -1.01
N HIS A 620 19.66 11.65 -0.80
CA HIS A 620 19.36 10.71 -1.87
C HIS A 620 17.99 10.97 -2.50
N VAL A 621 17.59 10.16 -3.49
CA VAL A 621 16.25 10.26 -4.07
C VAL A 621 15.16 10.12 -3.01
N THR A 622 14.06 10.84 -3.18
CA THR A 622 12.94 10.89 -2.22
C THR A 622 11.95 9.76 -2.44
N ASP A 623 12.45 8.58 -2.82
CA ASP A 623 11.73 7.32 -2.87
C ASP A 623 12.72 6.24 -2.43
N LYS A 624 12.28 5.00 -2.37
CA LYS A 624 13.16 3.87 -2.07
C LYS A 624 14.07 3.61 -3.28
N ASP A 625 15.28 3.13 -3.00
CA ASP A 625 16.28 2.84 -4.03
C ASP A 625 16.99 1.51 -3.76
N GLY A 626 16.62 0.48 -4.54
CA GLY A 626 17.19 -0.87 -4.45
C GLY A 626 18.67 -0.94 -4.83
N PRO A 627 19.09 -0.42 -6.00
CA PRO A 627 20.51 -0.33 -6.37
C PRO A 627 21.36 0.36 -5.30
N TRP A 628 20.88 1.48 -4.76
CA TRP A 628 21.57 2.21 -3.70
C TRP A 628 21.66 1.43 -2.38
N ALA A 629 20.57 0.83 -1.93
CA ALA A 629 20.56 0.00 -0.73
C ALA A 629 21.52 -1.19 -0.83
N ASN A 630 21.53 -1.86 -1.98
CA ASN A 630 22.46 -2.95 -2.28
C ASN A 630 23.92 -2.47 -2.29
N LEU A 631 24.20 -1.29 -2.84
CA LEU A 631 25.54 -0.68 -2.80
C LEU A 631 25.97 -0.32 -1.36
N LEU A 632 25.07 0.22 -0.54
CA LEU A 632 25.33 0.48 0.88
C LEU A 632 25.65 -0.80 1.66
N VAL A 633 24.98 -1.91 1.36
CA VAL A 633 25.29 -3.21 1.96
C VAL A 633 26.68 -3.70 1.55
N MET A 634 27.07 -3.53 0.27
CA MET A 634 28.42 -3.83 -0.19
C MET A 634 29.47 -2.97 0.52
N ASP A 635 29.21 -1.67 0.67
CA ASP A 635 30.10 -0.72 1.33
C ASP A 635 30.25 -1.02 2.83
N MET A 636 29.14 -1.34 3.50
CA MET A 636 29.12 -1.80 4.90
C MET A 636 29.95 -3.06 5.07
N LEU A 637 29.72 -4.08 4.24
CA LEU A 637 30.44 -5.35 4.33
C LEU A 637 31.94 -5.15 4.09
N ALA A 638 32.31 -4.32 3.11
CA ALA A 638 33.70 -3.98 2.86
C ALA A 638 34.32 -3.21 4.05
N TYR A 639 33.60 -2.23 4.61
CA TYR A 639 34.06 -1.45 5.78
C TYR A 639 34.39 -2.32 6.99
N PHE A 640 33.49 -3.23 7.38
CA PHE A 640 33.76 -4.15 8.49
C PHE A 640 34.81 -5.20 8.13
N GLY A 641 34.81 -5.68 6.88
CA GLY A 641 35.69 -6.76 6.43
C GLY A 641 37.15 -6.35 6.24
N THR A 642 37.42 -5.05 6.06
CA THR A 642 38.78 -4.49 5.92
C THR A 642 39.28 -3.80 7.19
N ARG A 643 38.60 -3.95 8.34
CA ARG A 643 39.13 -3.45 9.62
C ARG A 643 40.46 -4.12 9.96
N GLU A 644 41.35 -3.35 10.58
CA GLU A 644 42.61 -3.88 11.10
C GLU A 644 42.37 -4.83 12.29
N GLU A 645 41.43 -4.47 13.16
CA GLU A 645 41.04 -5.24 14.34
C GLU A 645 39.64 -5.85 14.15
N ASN A 646 39.51 -7.14 14.49
CA ASN A 646 38.27 -7.91 14.42
C ASN A 646 37.47 -7.72 13.11
N PRO A 647 38.05 -8.04 11.93
CA PRO A 647 37.35 -7.90 10.66
C PRO A 647 36.14 -8.83 10.59
N LEU A 648 34.96 -8.27 10.31
CA LEU A 648 33.72 -9.03 10.10
C LEU A 648 33.48 -9.13 8.59
N ARG A 649 33.62 -10.34 8.06
CA ARG A 649 33.70 -10.63 6.63
C ARG A 649 32.41 -11.21 6.06
N THR A 650 31.35 -11.43 6.83
CA THR A 650 30.05 -11.86 6.32
C THR A 650 28.93 -11.00 6.92
N ILE A 651 27.74 -11.03 6.31
CA ILE A 651 26.58 -10.34 6.89
C ILE A 651 26.21 -10.96 8.25
N ALA A 652 26.34 -12.28 8.38
CA ALA A 652 26.13 -12.99 9.65
C ALA A 652 27.07 -12.50 10.75
N GLU A 653 28.37 -12.36 10.47
CA GLU A 653 29.35 -11.87 11.45
C GLU A 653 29.02 -10.43 11.89
N ILE A 654 28.58 -9.56 10.96
CA ILE A 654 28.15 -8.19 11.30
C ILE A 654 26.90 -8.22 12.18
N TRP A 655 25.92 -9.07 11.87
CA TRP A 655 24.70 -9.18 12.66
C TRP A 655 24.99 -9.69 14.08
N GLU A 656 25.74 -10.79 14.20
CA GLU A 656 26.13 -11.39 15.49
C GLU A 656 26.93 -10.42 16.37
N ASP A 657 27.83 -9.64 15.78
CA ASP A 657 28.58 -8.62 16.51
C ASP A 657 27.68 -7.45 16.92
N THR A 658 26.76 -7.02 16.05
CA THR A 658 25.83 -5.91 16.32
C THR A 658 24.94 -6.22 17.51
N VAL A 659 24.29 -7.38 17.53
CA VAL A 659 23.35 -7.74 18.61
C VAL A 659 24.03 -8.00 19.96
N ARG A 660 25.37 -8.04 20.01
CA ARG A 660 26.18 -8.16 21.24
C ARG A 660 26.65 -6.82 21.81
N MET A 661 26.44 -5.70 21.10
CA MET A 661 26.75 -4.38 21.65
C MET A 661 25.85 -4.09 22.87
N GLU A 662 26.31 -3.21 23.75
CA GLU A 662 25.59 -2.83 24.97
C GLU A 662 24.18 -2.32 24.65
N GLY A 663 23.16 -2.81 25.37
CA GLY A 663 21.75 -2.42 25.16
C GLY A 663 21.03 -3.14 24.00
N LEU A 664 21.75 -3.80 23.10
CA LEU A 664 21.17 -4.65 22.07
C LEU A 664 20.97 -6.09 22.56
N TRP A 665 20.22 -6.87 21.80
CA TRP A 665 19.96 -8.28 22.12
C TRP A 665 19.82 -9.12 20.85
N GLU A 666 20.11 -10.41 20.99
CA GLU A 666 19.80 -11.40 19.96
C GLU A 666 18.28 -11.45 19.77
N SER A 667 17.84 -11.00 18.60
CA SER A 667 16.44 -10.95 18.22
C SER A 667 16.06 -12.18 17.41
N PHE A 668 14.95 -12.80 17.78
CA PHE A 668 14.37 -13.97 17.15
C PHE A 668 12.94 -13.70 16.73
N GLY A 669 12.55 -14.24 15.59
CA GLY A 669 11.24 -14.00 15.05
C GLY A 669 10.85 -15.18 14.19
N SER A 670 10.07 -16.05 14.79
CA SER A 670 9.74 -17.34 14.21
C SER A 670 8.76 -17.14 13.06
N SER A 671 9.04 -17.72 11.90
CA SER A 671 8.02 -18.00 10.89
C SER A 671 7.83 -19.52 10.84
N PRO A 672 6.60 -20.05 10.77
CA PRO A 672 6.40 -21.49 10.55
C PRO A 672 6.93 -21.94 9.18
N ASP A 673 7.06 -21.01 8.25
CA ASP A 673 7.49 -21.27 6.88
C ASP A 673 9.03 -21.13 6.72
N ASP A 674 9.72 -20.57 7.72
CA ASP A 674 11.18 -20.47 7.77
C ASP A 674 11.70 -20.46 9.21
N VAL A 675 12.33 -21.58 9.61
CA VAL A 675 12.94 -21.75 10.94
C VAL A 675 14.28 -21.02 11.10
N THR A 676 14.84 -20.48 10.00
CA THR A 676 16.10 -19.72 10.00
C THR A 676 15.88 -18.20 10.10
N SER A 677 14.62 -17.76 10.08
CA SER A 677 14.24 -16.36 10.27
C SER A 677 14.52 -15.87 11.70
N ASN A 678 15.39 -14.88 11.84
CA ASN A 678 15.66 -14.20 13.12
C ASN A 678 14.75 -12.98 13.37
N THR A 679 14.10 -12.41 12.35
CA THR A 679 13.09 -11.33 12.52
C THR A 679 11.82 -11.71 11.79
N GLY A 680 10.77 -12.06 12.54
CA GLY A 680 9.72 -12.95 12.08
C GLY A 680 8.62 -12.17 11.41
N ARG A 681 8.42 -12.40 10.12
CA ARG A 681 7.22 -11.96 9.41
C ARG A 681 6.60 -13.17 8.72
N THR A 682 5.31 -13.35 8.93
CA THR A 682 4.51 -14.34 8.21
C THR A 682 3.30 -13.65 7.58
N ASP A 683 3.15 -13.83 6.27
CA ASP A 683 2.00 -13.36 5.51
C ASP A 683 0.99 -14.52 5.42
N VAL A 684 -0.24 -14.31 5.88
CA VAL A 684 -1.25 -15.37 6.05
C VAL A 684 -2.51 -15.01 5.28
N ASP A 685 -2.90 -15.87 4.34
CA ASP A 685 -4.16 -15.76 3.60
C ASP A 685 -5.36 -16.07 4.51
N ALA A 686 -6.29 -15.12 4.58
CA ALA A 686 -7.55 -15.27 5.30
C ALA A 686 -8.70 -14.54 4.57
N PRO A 687 -9.95 -15.05 4.65
CA PRO A 687 -11.12 -14.33 4.18
C PRO A 687 -11.26 -12.96 4.85
N LEU A 688 -11.87 -11.99 4.15
CA LEU A 688 -12.02 -10.60 4.62
C LEU A 688 -12.55 -10.51 6.05
N GLU A 689 -13.60 -11.25 6.38
CA GLU A 689 -14.24 -11.23 7.69
C GLU A 689 -13.28 -11.68 8.80
N ALA A 690 -12.59 -12.81 8.61
CA ALA A 690 -11.59 -13.31 9.56
C ALA A 690 -10.40 -12.34 9.68
N LYS A 691 -9.99 -11.74 8.55
CA LYS A 691 -8.90 -10.76 8.50
C LYS A 691 -9.16 -9.52 9.34
N GLU A 692 -10.36 -8.95 9.28
CA GLU A 692 -10.76 -7.82 10.14
C GLU A 692 -10.98 -8.27 11.58
N ALA A 693 -11.65 -9.41 11.78
CA ALA A 693 -11.91 -9.96 13.11
C ALA A 693 -10.61 -10.23 13.88
N PHE A 694 -9.55 -10.63 13.19
CA PHE A 694 -8.24 -10.90 13.79
C PHE A 694 -7.62 -9.66 14.43
N ILE A 695 -7.72 -8.50 13.78
CA ILE A 695 -7.25 -7.23 14.36
C ILE A 695 -8.12 -6.85 15.56
N ASN A 696 -9.44 -7.00 15.42
CA ASN A 696 -10.40 -6.63 16.46
C ASN A 696 -10.26 -7.52 17.70
N TYR A 697 -10.02 -8.83 17.51
CA TYR A 697 -9.79 -9.79 18.58
C TYR A 697 -8.78 -9.26 19.58
N TYR A 698 -7.58 -8.86 19.12
CA TYR A 698 -6.55 -8.30 20.00
C TYR A 698 -6.97 -6.98 20.63
N LEU A 699 -7.53 -6.05 19.85
CA LEU A 699 -7.94 -4.72 20.37
C LEU A 699 -9.10 -4.78 21.36
N ASP A 700 -9.85 -5.87 21.38
CA ASP A 700 -11.00 -6.09 22.25
C ASP A 700 -10.66 -7.03 23.43
N LEU A 701 -9.47 -7.66 23.48
CA LEU A 701 -9.02 -8.51 24.60
C LEU A 701 -9.30 -7.89 25.99
N PRO A 702 -8.99 -6.61 26.26
CA PRO A 702 -9.19 -6.03 27.60
C PRO A 702 -10.66 -5.80 27.96
N GLN A 703 -11.57 -5.88 26.98
CA GLN A 703 -13.01 -5.84 27.21
C GLN A 703 -13.57 -7.23 27.50
N ASN A 704 -12.92 -8.27 26.99
CA ASN A 704 -13.38 -9.66 27.03
C ASN A 704 -12.75 -10.46 28.19
N GLU A 705 -11.54 -10.09 28.62
CA GLU A 705 -10.74 -10.80 29.61
C GLU A 705 -10.30 -9.87 30.74
N ALA A 706 -10.35 -10.37 31.98
CA ALA A 706 -9.97 -9.60 33.16
C ALA A 706 -8.44 -9.45 33.31
N ASP A 707 -7.67 -10.43 32.84
CA ASP A 707 -6.20 -10.44 32.80
C ASP A 707 -5.77 -10.88 31.39
N PRO A 708 -5.85 -9.99 30.38
CA PRO A 708 -5.62 -10.35 29.00
C PRO A 708 -4.15 -10.74 28.77
N ARG A 709 -3.94 -11.92 28.19
CA ARG A 709 -2.61 -12.47 27.91
C ARG A 709 -2.49 -12.94 26.47
N VAL A 710 -1.26 -12.93 25.97
CA VAL A 710 -0.91 -13.48 24.65
C VAL A 710 0.29 -14.40 24.82
N ALA A 711 0.22 -15.67 24.38
CA ALA A 711 1.32 -16.62 24.55
C ALA A 711 1.74 -16.83 26.01
N GLY A 712 0.77 -16.75 26.93
CA GLY A 712 1.00 -16.79 28.39
C GLY A 712 1.62 -15.51 28.97
N MET A 713 1.97 -14.53 28.14
CA MET A 713 2.65 -13.30 28.53
C MET A 713 1.68 -12.18 28.89
N GLU A 714 2.10 -11.29 29.79
CA GLU A 714 1.37 -10.07 30.12
C GLU A 714 1.47 -9.06 28.96
N LEU A 715 0.39 -8.31 28.72
CA LEU A 715 0.41 -7.17 27.80
C LEU A 715 0.93 -5.92 28.52
N ALA A 716 2.19 -5.55 28.31
CA ALA A 716 2.72 -4.26 28.79
C ALA A 716 2.11 -3.08 28.01
N PHE A 717 1.87 -3.28 26.71
CA PHE A 717 1.19 -2.30 25.85
C PHE A 717 0.28 -3.00 24.85
N LEU A 718 -0.89 -2.42 24.59
CA LEU A 718 -1.76 -2.78 23.48
C LEU A 718 -2.38 -1.51 22.91
N GLY A 719 -2.13 -1.26 21.62
CA GLY A 719 -2.77 -0.18 20.89
C GLY A 719 -2.86 -0.48 19.40
N GLY A 720 -3.66 0.29 18.68
CA GLY A 720 -3.81 0.07 17.25
C GLY A 720 -4.97 0.81 16.62
N ILE A 721 -5.21 0.49 15.35
CA ILE A 721 -6.31 1.03 14.55
C ILE A 721 -7.18 -0.16 14.15
N ARG A 722 -8.47 -0.07 14.51
CA ARG A 722 -9.44 -1.13 14.19
C ARG A 722 -9.41 -1.46 12.71
N TYR A 723 -9.52 -2.76 12.38
CA TYR A 723 -9.45 -3.30 11.00
C TYR A 723 -8.09 -3.22 10.29
N ASP A 724 -7.13 -2.45 10.81
CA ASP A 724 -5.84 -2.22 10.15
C ASP A 724 -4.66 -2.84 10.91
N VAL A 725 -4.47 -2.48 12.17
CA VAL A 725 -3.28 -2.90 12.94
C VAL A 725 -3.56 -3.01 14.43
N ALA A 726 -2.98 -4.03 15.07
CA ALA A 726 -2.80 -4.10 16.51
C ALA A 726 -1.32 -4.30 16.84
N GLU A 727 -0.81 -3.51 17.77
CA GLU A 727 0.58 -3.50 18.23
C GLU A 727 0.63 -3.85 19.71
N MET A 728 1.49 -4.81 20.04
CA MET A 728 1.61 -5.34 21.39
C MET A 728 3.07 -5.38 21.83
N LEU A 729 3.30 -4.90 23.05
CA LEU A 729 4.52 -5.16 23.81
C LEU A 729 4.16 -6.19 24.88
N LEU A 730 4.85 -7.33 24.86
CA LEU A 730 4.61 -8.44 25.78
C LEU A 730 5.69 -8.46 26.85
N ARG A 731 5.31 -8.84 28.07
CA ARG A 731 6.19 -8.92 29.24
C ARG A 731 6.19 -10.34 29.79
N ASP A 732 7.40 -10.88 30.02
CA ASP A 732 7.57 -12.19 30.66
C ASP A 732 7.41 -12.11 32.19
N GLU A 733 7.46 -13.27 32.86
CA GLU A 733 7.28 -13.37 34.32
C GLU A 733 8.37 -12.63 35.13
N ASP A 734 9.55 -12.41 34.52
CA ASP A 734 10.67 -11.68 35.11
C ASP A 734 10.57 -10.15 34.88
N GLY A 735 9.56 -9.71 34.13
CA GLY A 735 9.31 -8.30 33.83
C GLY A 735 10.03 -7.79 32.58
N ASP A 736 10.58 -8.66 31.74
CA ASP A 736 11.30 -8.27 30.52
C ASP A 736 10.33 -8.05 29.35
N GLU A 737 10.46 -6.90 28.68
CA GLU A 737 9.56 -6.44 27.64
C GLU A 737 10.11 -6.60 26.22
N ARG A 738 11.21 -7.35 26.03
CA ARG A 738 11.84 -7.56 24.71
C ARG A 738 11.11 -8.58 23.83
N TYR A 739 9.78 -8.50 23.83
CA TYR A 739 8.86 -9.35 23.08
C TYR A 739 7.80 -8.48 22.42
N GLN A 740 7.79 -8.45 21.09
CA GLN A 740 6.87 -7.64 20.31
C GLN A 740 6.04 -8.52 19.40
N LEU A 741 4.74 -8.24 19.38
CA LEU A 741 3.80 -8.82 18.43
C LEU A 741 3.06 -7.70 17.71
N ARG A 742 3.02 -7.75 16.38
CA ARG A 742 2.18 -6.86 15.58
C ARG A 742 1.38 -7.69 14.59
N VAL A 743 0.09 -7.39 14.49
CA VAL A 743 -0.79 -7.98 13.47
C VAL A 743 -1.35 -6.87 12.62
N ARG A 744 -1.31 -7.04 11.30
CA ARG A 744 -1.72 -6.01 10.34
C ARG A 744 -2.50 -6.60 9.18
N ALA A 745 -3.58 -5.95 8.79
CA ALA A 745 -4.30 -6.26 7.55
C ALA A 745 -3.58 -5.66 6.33
N SER A 746 -3.37 -6.43 5.26
CA SER A 746 -2.88 -5.85 4.00
C SER A 746 -3.96 -4.98 3.35
N GLY A 747 -3.62 -3.78 2.88
CA GLY A 747 -4.57 -2.91 2.19
C GLY A 747 -4.88 -3.33 0.76
N THR A 748 -4.04 -4.16 0.14
CA THR A 748 -4.09 -4.51 -1.29
C THR A 748 -4.27 -6.01 -1.54
N GLU A 749 -4.12 -6.84 -0.51
CA GLU A 749 -4.12 -8.30 -0.62
C GLU A 749 -5.03 -8.91 0.46
N PRO A 750 -5.60 -10.11 0.22
CA PRO A 750 -6.46 -10.82 1.18
C PRO A 750 -5.62 -11.52 2.27
N ILE A 751 -4.70 -10.80 2.90
CA ILE A 751 -3.83 -11.33 3.95
C ILE A 751 -3.78 -10.49 5.20
N ASN A 752 -3.43 -11.16 6.31
CA ASN A 752 -2.84 -10.54 7.47
C ASN A 752 -1.32 -10.76 7.47
N ARG A 753 -0.58 -9.81 8.03
CA ARG A 753 0.84 -9.89 8.30
C ARG A 753 1.04 -9.97 9.81
N VAL A 754 1.75 -11.00 10.24
CA VAL A 754 2.11 -11.20 11.66
C VAL A 754 3.59 -10.98 11.80
N TYR A 755 3.96 -10.08 12.71
CA TYR A 755 5.34 -9.73 13.01
C TYR A 755 5.65 -10.13 14.45
N VAL A 756 6.72 -10.90 14.64
CA VAL A 756 7.21 -11.33 15.95
C VAL A 756 8.70 -11.02 16.05
N GLU A 757 9.06 -10.39 17.17
CA GLU A 757 10.43 -10.11 17.57
C GLU A 757 10.55 -10.42 19.07
N SER A 758 11.50 -11.27 19.43
CA SER A 758 11.60 -11.89 20.76
C SER A 758 13.06 -12.06 21.15
N LYS A 759 13.41 -11.82 22.42
CA LYS A 759 14.75 -12.19 22.95
C LYS A 759 14.97 -13.69 23.09
N ASP A 760 13.89 -14.48 23.16
CA ASP A 760 13.93 -15.94 23.31
C ASP A 760 13.37 -16.60 22.03
N PRO A 761 14.16 -17.45 21.34
CA PRO A 761 13.70 -18.12 20.13
C PRO A 761 12.52 -19.06 20.36
N GLN A 762 12.42 -19.69 21.53
CA GLN A 762 11.33 -20.60 21.83
C GLN A 762 10.05 -19.83 22.18
N GLN A 763 10.14 -18.78 23.00
CA GLN A 763 8.99 -17.94 23.26
C GLN A 763 8.49 -17.26 21.97
N GLY A 764 9.41 -16.82 21.11
CA GLY A 764 9.07 -16.29 19.78
C GLY A 764 8.28 -17.28 18.92
N LYS A 765 8.57 -18.59 19.02
CA LYS A 765 7.79 -19.66 18.37
C LYS A 765 6.39 -19.80 18.96
N VAL A 766 6.28 -19.76 20.28
CA VAL A 766 4.97 -19.82 20.97
C VAL A 766 4.09 -18.64 20.56
N ILE A 767 4.63 -17.41 20.59
CA ILE A 767 3.90 -16.20 20.17
C ILE A 767 3.36 -16.34 18.75
N MET A 768 4.20 -16.73 17.79
CA MET A 768 3.75 -16.89 16.41
C MET A 768 2.71 -18.02 16.28
N GLN A 769 2.95 -19.17 16.90
CA GLN A 769 2.02 -20.32 16.79
C GLN A 769 0.65 -20.01 17.37
N GLU A 770 0.57 -19.41 18.55
CA GLU A 770 -0.71 -19.03 19.15
C GLU A 770 -1.42 -17.96 18.33
N THR A 771 -0.68 -16.95 17.86
CA THR A 771 -1.23 -15.89 17.03
C THR A 771 -1.82 -16.43 15.72
N LEU A 772 -1.12 -17.37 15.07
CA LEU A 772 -1.64 -18.05 13.88
C LEU A 772 -2.83 -18.95 14.21
N GLY A 773 -2.84 -19.57 15.39
CA GLY A 773 -3.97 -20.34 15.90
C GLY A 773 -5.24 -19.50 16.02
N VAL A 774 -5.15 -18.28 16.56
CA VAL A 774 -6.28 -17.34 16.64
C VAL A 774 -6.85 -17.03 15.24
N LEU A 775 -5.99 -16.71 14.27
CA LEU A 775 -6.44 -16.44 12.89
C LEU A 775 -7.05 -17.69 12.23
N GLU A 776 -6.49 -18.87 12.49
CA GLU A 776 -7.02 -20.15 12.02
C GLU A 776 -8.42 -20.41 12.59
N ASP A 777 -8.62 -20.18 13.89
CA ASP A 777 -9.90 -20.39 14.56
C ASP A 777 -10.98 -19.42 14.05
N LEU A 778 -10.64 -18.12 13.92
CA LEU A 778 -11.54 -17.13 13.30
C LEU A 778 -11.89 -17.48 11.85
N THR A 779 -10.92 -18.02 11.10
CA THR A 779 -11.16 -18.49 9.73
C THR A 779 -12.10 -19.70 9.71
N ILE A 780 -11.95 -20.64 10.66
CA ILE A 780 -12.85 -21.79 10.82
C ILE A 780 -14.28 -21.34 11.16
N GLU A 781 -14.44 -20.34 12.02
CA GLU A 781 -15.75 -19.75 12.32
C GLU A 781 -16.41 -19.19 11.06
N GLU A 782 -15.66 -18.49 10.22
CA GLU A 782 -16.17 -17.98 8.93
C GLU A 782 -16.51 -19.09 7.94
N ILE A 783 -15.67 -20.13 7.84
CA ILE A 783 -15.96 -21.32 7.01
C ILE A 783 -17.31 -21.93 7.39
N ARG A 784 -17.56 -22.10 8.69
CA ARG A 784 -18.81 -22.69 9.21
C ARG A 784 -20.04 -21.82 8.95
N LYS A 785 -19.87 -20.51 8.74
CA LYS A 785 -20.94 -19.58 8.34
C LYS A 785 -21.25 -19.63 6.84
N ALA A 786 -20.55 -20.45 6.04
CA ALA A 786 -20.86 -20.61 4.63
C ALA A 786 -22.32 -21.02 4.44
N TYR A 787 -23.13 -20.15 3.83
CA TYR A 787 -24.55 -20.42 3.55
C TYR A 787 -24.77 -21.11 2.19
N SER A 788 -23.72 -21.17 1.35
CA SER A 788 -23.76 -21.81 0.03
C SER A 788 -22.40 -22.36 -0.38
N VAL A 789 -22.39 -23.33 -1.31
CA VAL A 789 -21.15 -23.85 -1.91
C VAL A 789 -20.33 -22.73 -2.56
N TRP A 790 -20.98 -21.74 -3.17
CA TRP A 790 -20.30 -20.60 -3.78
C TRP A 790 -19.54 -19.75 -2.77
N ARG A 791 -20.16 -19.49 -1.61
CA ARG A 791 -19.50 -18.76 -0.52
C ARG A 791 -18.37 -19.57 0.09
N LEU A 792 -18.54 -20.88 0.27
CA LEU A 792 -17.47 -21.76 0.74
C LEU A 792 -16.26 -21.67 -0.20
N VAL A 793 -16.47 -21.89 -1.50
CA VAL A 793 -15.40 -21.86 -2.53
C VAL A 793 -14.69 -20.51 -2.60
N ASP A 794 -15.42 -19.40 -2.48
CA ASP A 794 -14.85 -18.05 -2.39
C ASP A 794 -13.88 -17.93 -1.20
N MET A 795 -14.28 -18.40 -0.02
CA MET A 795 -13.41 -18.42 1.16
C MET A 795 -12.19 -19.33 0.97
N LEU A 796 -12.36 -20.53 0.40
CA LEU A 796 -11.23 -21.45 0.15
C LEU A 796 -10.15 -20.82 -0.71
N SER A 797 -10.53 -19.99 -1.68
CA SER A 797 -9.56 -19.30 -2.56
C SER A 797 -8.68 -18.26 -1.84
N GLN A 798 -9.02 -17.91 -0.61
CA GLN A 798 -8.37 -16.90 0.23
C GLN A 798 -7.93 -17.47 1.59
N THR A 799 -8.08 -18.77 1.84
CA THR A 799 -7.77 -19.38 3.13
C THR A 799 -6.49 -20.20 3.06
N ARG A 800 -5.56 -19.96 3.99
CA ARG A 800 -4.40 -20.83 4.21
C ARG A 800 -4.86 -22.26 4.50
N PHE A 801 -4.37 -23.21 3.71
CA PHE A 801 -4.64 -24.62 3.91
C PHE A 801 -3.91 -25.18 5.14
N THR A 802 -4.67 -25.83 6.04
CA THR A 802 -4.18 -26.59 7.19
C THR A 802 -5.07 -27.82 7.41
N GLN A 803 -4.64 -28.77 8.25
CA GLN A 803 -5.50 -29.93 8.57
C GLN A 803 -6.77 -29.52 9.33
N LYS A 804 -6.70 -28.52 10.22
CA LYS A 804 -7.88 -28.06 10.96
C LYS A 804 -8.88 -27.37 10.05
N THR A 805 -8.41 -26.48 9.15
CA THR A 805 -9.28 -25.83 8.17
C THR A 805 -9.89 -26.86 7.23
N LEU A 806 -9.14 -27.88 6.79
CA LEU A 806 -9.69 -28.98 5.99
C LEU A 806 -10.81 -29.71 6.73
N ASN A 807 -10.60 -30.08 7.99
CA ASN A 807 -11.63 -30.75 8.80
C ASN A 807 -12.90 -29.87 8.90
N ALA A 808 -12.74 -28.56 9.17
CA ALA A 808 -13.87 -27.63 9.23
C ALA A 808 -14.63 -27.54 7.90
N VAL A 809 -13.93 -27.58 6.77
CA VAL A 809 -14.54 -27.60 5.43
C VAL A 809 -15.32 -28.88 5.20
N LEU A 810 -14.75 -30.04 5.52
CA LEU A 810 -15.42 -31.34 5.39
C LEU A 810 -16.66 -31.44 6.29
N GLU A 811 -16.56 -30.96 7.54
CA GLU A 811 -17.70 -30.84 8.46
C GLU A 811 -18.79 -29.93 7.86
N THR A 812 -18.42 -28.75 7.38
CA THR A 812 -19.37 -27.78 6.81
C THR A 812 -20.09 -28.36 5.58
N ILE A 813 -19.37 -29.04 4.69
CA ILE A 813 -19.94 -29.72 3.51
C ILE A 813 -20.95 -30.79 3.94
N LYS A 814 -20.57 -31.61 4.92
CA LYS A 814 -21.44 -32.68 5.45
C LYS A 814 -22.69 -32.13 6.13
N ASP A 815 -22.54 -31.10 6.97
CA ASP A 815 -23.63 -30.53 7.76
C ASP A 815 -24.70 -29.86 6.88
N HIS A 816 -24.27 -29.26 5.76
CA HIS A 816 -25.18 -28.68 4.77
C HIS A 816 -25.68 -29.68 3.72
N GLY A 817 -25.20 -30.93 3.73
CA GLY A 817 -25.54 -31.95 2.74
C GLY A 817 -25.09 -31.59 1.32
N TRP A 818 -23.98 -30.87 1.17
CA TRP A 818 -23.42 -30.53 -0.14
C TRP A 818 -22.63 -31.68 -0.73
N GLU A 819 -22.70 -31.82 -2.05
CA GLU A 819 -21.94 -32.85 -2.76
C GLU A 819 -20.51 -32.37 -3.01
N MET A 820 -19.51 -33.20 -2.67
CA MET A 820 -18.09 -32.86 -2.88
C MET A 820 -17.78 -32.55 -4.36
N ALA A 821 -18.45 -33.25 -5.28
CA ALA A 821 -18.34 -33.01 -6.72
C ALA A 821 -18.81 -31.60 -7.12
N GLU A 822 -19.82 -31.05 -6.45
CA GLU A 822 -20.30 -29.69 -6.69
C GLU A 822 -19.30 -28.65 -6.18
N VAL A 823 -18.75 -28.86 -4.97
CA VAL A 823 -17.74 -27.98 -4.36
C VAL A 823 -16.51 -27.88 -5.26
N THR A 824 -15.96 -29.02 -5.67
CA THR A 824 -14.77 -29.08 -6.53
C THR A 824 -15.03 -28.49 -7.92
N ALA A 825 -16.19 -28.73 -8.53
CA ALA A 825 -16.56 -28.13 -9.81
C ALA A 825 -16.65 -26.59 -9.74
N LYS A 826 -17.29 -26.05 -8.71
CA LYS A 826 -17.37 -24.59 -8.49
C LYS A 826 -16.02 -23.97 -8.15
N LEU A 827 -15.15 -24.69 -7.42
CA LEU A 827 -13.78 -24.27 -7.17
C LEU A 827 -12.98 -24.11 -8.47
N VAL A 828 -13.08 -25.10 -9.37
CA VAL A 828 -12.47 -25.04 -10.72
C VAL A 828 -13.01 -23.84 -11.52
N GLN A 829 -14.31 -23.58 -11.48
CA GLN A 829 -14.90 -22.43 -12.16
C GLN A 829 -14.35 -21.10 -11.62
N THR A 830 -14.27 -20.96 -10.29
CA THR A 830 -13.70 -19.77 -9.63
C THR A 830 -12.24 -19.56 -9.99
N MET A 831 -11.43 -20.63 -10.05
CA MET A 831 -10.01 -20.56 -10.42
C MET A 831 -9.76 -19.87 -11.77
N GLY A 832 -10.71 -19.91 -12.70
CA GLY A 832 -10.61 -19.24 -14.00
C GLY A 832 -10.50 -17.71 -13.88
N ILE A 833 -11.08 -17.11 -12.84
CA ILE A 833 -11.12 -15.66 -12.64
C ILE A 833 -10.17 -15.16 -11.56
N LEU A 834 -9.58 -16.04 -10.75
CA LEU A 834 -8.63 -15.68 -9.70
C LEU A 834 -7.31 -15.19 -10.28
N GLU A 835 -6.65 -14.30 -9.55
CA GLU A 835 -5.23 -13.99 -9.78
C GLU A 835 -4.33 -15.19 -9.46
N ALA A 836 -3.09 -15.17 -9.94
CA ALA A 836 -2.14 -16.27 -9.85
C ALA A 836 -1.94 -16.78 -8.41
N ARG A 837 -1.85 -15.87 -7.42
CA ARG A 837 -1.71 -16.21 -6.00
C ARG A 837 -2.92 -17.04 -5.50
N ASN A 838 -4.11 -16.47 -5.59
CA ASN A 838 -5.33 -17.13 -5.10
C ASN A 838 -5.65 -18.41 -5.87
N ARG A 839 -5.25 -18.48 -7.15
CA ARG A 839 -5.36 -19.70 -7.96
C ARG A 839 -4.48 -20.84 -7.41
N LYS A 840 -3.27 -20.54 -6.91
CA LYS A 840 -2.41 -21.55 -6.26
C LYS A 840 -3.02 -22.05 -4.95
N ILE A 841 -3.63 -21.14 -4.17
CA ILE A 841 -4.35 -21.50 -2.93
C ILE A 841 -5.52 -22.42 -3.26
N ALA A 842 -6.36 -22.03 -4.22
CA ALA A 842 -7.49 -22.82 -4.69
C ALA A 842 -7.07 -24.18 -5.26
N ALA A 843 -5.94 -24.28 -5.97
CA ALA A 843 -5.41 -25.54 -6.48
C ALA A 843 -5.05 -26.51 -5.36
N ARG A 844 -4.40 -26.02 -4.28
CA ARG A 844 -4.07 -26.83 -3.11
C ARG A 844 -5.33 -27.37 -2.41
N TRP A 845 -6.38 -26.56 -2.31
CA TRP A 845 -7.67 -26.99 -1.80
C TRP A 845 -8.32 -28.04 -2.70
N LEU A 846 -8.27 -27.85 -4.02
CA LEU A 846 -8.83 -28.79 -4.99
C LEU A 846 -8.17 -30.17 -4.87
N GLU A 847 -6.83 -30.21 -4.79
CA GLU A 847 -6.08 -31.45 -4.60
C GLU A 847 -6.47 -32.18 -3.31
N ALA A 848 -6.62 -31.44 -2.21
CA ALA A 848 -6.98 -32.01 -0.92
C ALA A 848 -8.42 -32.53 -0.87
N LEU A 849 -9.36 -31.87 -1.54
CA LEU A 849 -10.78 -32.28 -1.59
C LEU A 849 -11.05 -33.45 -2.55
N GLN A 850 -10.10 -33.75 -3.44
CA GLN A 850 -10.16 -34.89 -4.37
C GLN A 850 -9.57 -36.18 -3.80
N GLN A 851 -8.80 -36.09 -2.71
CA GLN A 851 -8.26 -37.22 -1.96
C GLN A 851 -9.27 -37.70 -0.93
#